data_AF-A0A9N8WC19-F1
#
_entry.id   AF-A0A9N8WC19-F1
#
_cell.length_a   1.000
_cell.length_b   1.000
_cell.length_c   1.000
_cell.angle_alpha   90.00
_cell.angle_beta   90.00
_cell.angle_gamma   90.00
#
_symmetry.space_group_name_H-M   'P 1'
#
loop_
_entity.id
_entity.type
_entity.pdbx_description
1 polymer ?
#
loop_
_entity_poly.entity_id
_entity_poly.type
_entity_poly.pdbx_seq_one_letter_code
_entity_poly.pdbx_strand_id
1 'polypeptide(L)'
;MKIQIHQFPGVMTSLSKLYELHCTSNIDPMIFYGLAQICRFIEKFNITLSGDNPGLAILIEKQQRIKYLQLNLQYENDFYKESGEFERYARNDNNKHKYERLDVHILLTNAQDLFEFEKLLINCQNLERIIIDPYFEDNNKIDSNQLLDILINSSPISLYKIHIGNSLEFTIDALDLFFKKWQGRKPLWLSPVKLVGEYINWDDIENINDDEINICNDSMIPILPISAKEFARFMSRFNLKYKERLGVAVSGGVDSMALCYLLNQYCKKSEHQITAFIIDHQLRRESTNEAFQVSNALSQLEIDNKIMRIQWKEHDTSNLNDFVSPFPTKSQYETFARIERYKLLAKGCHENKISSLFVGHHLNDQLETLIMRLSRGSGIDGLASISMIDKFPVIRNVEAIELQIIRPLLSVTKDRLIKTCVEANIPWIEDPSNQSTDHKRNIVRFSLNKLNKRYLVEGLREYEPLSTGGLLRFMNHMKDHKNYINSQVNKIIRNKEYSKINFDNNNGICSLSLPNPIPSSHWILKKHLATRIISRIIRFVKCSEQPLRLESILKFYNHILSSSSSLHDMNLNYNITLNKILLYCKKVPVHIKIFENGFYNHWIFCRQPFTSLEEKKNIINIQHDQVILWDNRFFIGINIKNNQTDLFKNQIQQKIISLSPQYYIRRLHSKDIYNIFEKKKNNHKNINIIYKNIIEEYKKNVPYIARHNIPVIIKKWHWISLDGNLHENEKIINIPTLKISLNQENIYCWVKFRGNIFIDTNDKKIS
;
A
#
# COMPACT_ATOMS: atom_id res chain seq x y z
N MET A 1 43.43 58.12 -22.53
CA MET A 1 43.47 57.53 -21.18
C MET A 1 42.26 56.60 -21.05
N LYS A 2 42.45 55.27 -21.08
CA LYS A 2 41.32 54.34 -20.87
C LYS A 2 41.03 54.34 -19.36
N ILE A 3 39.97 55.01 -18.92
CA ILE A 3 39.54 55.02 -17.51
C ILE A 3 38.98 53.63 -17.20
N GLN A 4 39.53 52.95 -16.21
CA GLN A 4 39.10 51.60 -15.84
C GLN A 4 37.81 51.67 -15.01
N ILE A 5 36.89 50.73 -15.24
CA ILE A 5 35.52 50.78 -14.69
C ILE A 5 35.47 50.93 -13.16
N HIS A 6 36.44 50.36 -12.43
CA HIS A 6 36.49 50.44 -10.97
C HIS A 6 36.87 51.84 -10.42
N GLN A 7 37.33 52.76 -11.28
CA GLN A 7 37.75 54.11 -10.90
C GLN A 7 36.60 55.13 -10.90
N PHE A 8 35.39 54.73 -11.34
CA PHE A 8 34.22 55.60 -11.31
C PHE A 8 33.62 55.70 -9.89
N PRO A 9 33.31 56.91 -9.37
CA PRO A 9 32.89 57.10 -7.98
C PRO A 9 31.65 56.29 -7.53
N GLY A 10 30.73 56.01 -8.45
CA GLY A 10 29.50 55.25 -8.16
C GLY A 10 29.68 53.73 -8.09
N VAL A 11 30.83 53.20 -8.52
CA VAL A 11 31.00 51.76 -8.75
C VAL A 11 31.12 50.96 -7.47
N MET A 12 31.66 51.54 -6.39
CA MET A 12 31.68 50.90 -5.07
C MET A 12 30.27 50.54 -4.58
N THR A 13 29.31 51.44 -4.76
CA THR A 13 27.92 51.26 -4.31
C THR A 13 27.19 50.24 -5.20
N SER A 14 27.43 50.27 -6.51
CA SER A 14 26.73 49.43 -7.47
C SER A 14 27.27 48.00 -7.59
N LEU A 15 28.61 47.82 -7.61
CA LEU A 15 29.24 46.51 -7.83
C LEU A 15 29.56 45.73 -6.55
N SER A 16 29.55 46.36 -5.37
CA SER A 16 29.71 45.60 -4.11
C SER A 16 28.59 44.56 -3.88
N LYS A 17 27.44 44.74 -4.54
CA LYS A 17 26.28 43.82 -4.54
C LYS A 17 26.21 42.92 -5.78
N LEU A 18 27.27 42.86 -6.59
CA LEU A 18 27.29 42.06 -7.81
C LEU A 18 27.06 40.58 -7.50
N TYR A 19 26.03 39.99 -8.11
CA TYR A 19 25.60 38.61 -7.88
C TYR A 19 26.25 37.63 -8.87
N GLU A 20 26.41 38.04 -10.12
CA GLU A 20 26.82 37.20 -11.24
C GLU A 20 27.76 37.98 -12.15
N LEU A 21 28.86 37.36 -12.59
CA LEU A 21 29.85 37.95 -13.48
C LEU A 21 30.08 37.08 -14.71
N HIS A 22 29.91 37.68 -15.89
CA HIS A 22 30.27 37.11 -17.19
C HIS A 22 31.50 37.83 -17.71
N CYS A 23 32.58 37.11 -18.03
CA CYS A 23 33.81 37.74 -18.50
C CYS A 23 34.66 36.80 -19.35
N THR A 24 35.59 37.37 -20.13
CA THR A 24 36.63 36.64 -20.86
C THR A 24 37.98 36.88 -20.17
N SER A 25 38.87 35.88 -20.15
CA SER A 25 40.17 36.01 -19.48
C SER A 25 41.17 36.88 -20.26
N ASN A 26 40.93 37.17 -21.54
CA ASN A 26 41.71 38.13 -22.33
C ASN A 26 41.50 39.63 -21.96
N ILE A 27 40.58 39.95 -21.04
CA ILE A 27 40.36 41.31 -20.56
C ILE A 27 41.55 41.78 -19.71
N ASP A 28 41.91 43.07 -19.75
CA ASP A 28 42.98 43.66 -18.93
C ASP A 28 42.89 43.23 -17.44
N PRO A 29 43.90 42.53 -16.88
CA PRO A 29 43.91 42.07 -15.49
C PRO A 29 43.65 43.15 -14.45
N MET A 30 44.03 44.40 -14.73
CA MET A 30 43.82 45.54 -13.82
C MET A 30 42.34 45.84 -13.56
N ILE A 31 41.46 45.51 -14.51
CA ILE A 31 40.00 45.62 -14.30
C ILE A 31 39.57 44.67 -13.19
N PHE A 32 40.05 43.43 -13.20
CA PHE A 32 39.70 42.42 -12.22
C PHE A 32 40.35 42.67 -10.86
N TYR A 33 41.59 43.20 -10.81
CA TYR A 33 42.18 43.65 -9.55
C TYR A 33 41.33 44.73 -8.89
N GLY A 34 40.85 45.71 -9.67
CA GLY A 34 39.93 46.71 -9.18
C GLY A 34 38.63 46.11 -8.68
N LEU A 35 37.99 45.22 -9.45
CA LEU A 35 36.77 44.52 -9.01
C LEU A 35 36.99 43.70 -7.74
N ALA A 36 38.17 43.10 -7.54
CA ALA A 36 38.50 42.30 -6.36
C ALA A 36 38.57 43.13 -5.08
N GLN A 37 38.83 44.44 -5.19
CA GLN A 37 38.76 45.37 -4.06
C GLN A 37 37.31 45.65 -3.64
N ILE A 38 36.36 45.58 -4.59
CA ILE A 38 34.96 45.99 -4.41
C ILE A 38 34.03 44.80 -4.11
N CYS A 39 34.16 43.72 -4.88
CA CYS A 39 33.22 42.59 -4.88
C CYS A 39 33.69 41.52 -3.89
N ARG A 40 32.81 41.10 -2.96
CA ARG A 40 33.09 40.04 -1.97
C ARG A 40 32.07 38.89 -1.95
N PHE A 41 30.97 39.01 -2.69
CA PHE A 41 29.82 38.10 -2.58
C PHE A 41 29.26 37.63 -3.93
N ILE A 42 30.05 37.65 -5.01
CA ILE A 42 29.61 37.08 -6.29
C ILE A 42 29.33 35.58 -6.08
N GLU A 43 28.13 35.14 -6.45
CA GLU A 43 27.70 33.74 -6.30
C GLU A 43 27.85 32.93 -7.60
N LYS A 44 27.89 33.60 -8.76
CA LYS A 44 27.96 32.96 -10.08
C LYS A 44 29.06 33.57 -10.95
N PHE A 45 29.92 32.71 -11.50
CA PHE A 45 30.90 33.09 -12.52
C PHE A 45 30.62 32.34 -13.82
N ASN A 46 30.65 33.06 -14.93
CA ASN A 46 30.69 32.51 -16.29
C ASN A 46 31.92 33.09 -16.99
N ILE A 47 32.95 32.27 -17.15
CA ILE A 47 34.27 32.72 -17.60
C ILE A 47 34.57 32.05 -18.92
N THR A 48 34.91 32.85 -19.92
CA THR A 48 35.45 32.35 -21.18
C THR A 48 36.97 32.46 -21.13
N LEU A 49 37.67 31.33 -21.11
CA LEU A 49 39.11 31.23 -20.97
C LEU A 49 39.76 31.36 -22.36
N SER A 50 40.63 32.35 -22.51
CA SER A 50 41.42 32.66 -23.70
C SER A 50 42.87 33.09 -23.36
N GLY A 51 43.36 32.76 -22.16
CA GLY A 51 44.73 33.06 -21.66
C GLY A 51 44.80 33.31 -20.14
N ASP A 52 46.00 33.26 -19.54
CA ASP A 52 46.23 33.55 -18.09
C ASP A 52 45.82 34.99 -17.72
N ASN A 53 45.07 35.11 -16.60
CA ASN A 53 44.65 36.39 -16.06
C ASN A 53 44.77 36.42 -14.53
N PRO A 54 45.89 36.90 -13.98
CA PRO A 54 46.11 36.89 -12.53
C PRO A 54 45.13 37.82 -11.79
N GLY A 55 44.57 38.83 -12.47
CA GLY A 55 43.53 39.69 -11.91
C GLY A 55 42.23 38.94 -11.65
N LEU A 56 41.79 38.14 -12.62
CA LEU A 56 40.58 37.33 -12.51
C LEU A 56 40.72 36.26 -11.42
N ALA A 57 41.90 35.66 -11.29
CA ALA A 57 42.19 34.67 -10.24
C ALA A 57 42.03 35.29 -8.84
N ILE A 58 42.60 36.48 -8.61
CA ILE A 58 42.44 37.20 -7.35
C ILE A 58 40.97 37.60 -7.12
N LEU A 59 40.24 38.01 -8.16
CA LEU A 59 38.82 38.34 -8.01
C LEU A 59 38.00 37.14 -7.50
N ILE A 60 38.18 35.96 -8.10
CA ILE A 60 37.50 34.74 -7.66
C ILE A 60 37.90 34.38 -6.22
N GLU A 61 39.19 34.53 -5.88
CA GLU A 61 39.71 34.29 -4.52
C GLU A 61 39.03 35.14 -3.45
N LYS A 62 38.77 36.42 -3.74
CA LYS A 62 38.20 37.35 -2.75
C LYS A 62 36.71 37.11 -2.45
N GLN A 63 36.04 36.22 -3.18
CA GLN A 63 34.61 35.94 -3.00
C GLN A 63 34.34 34.98 -1.84
N GLN A 64 33.23 35.20 -1.13
CA GLN A 64 32.87 34.42 0.06
C GLN A 64 31.73 33.40 -0.17
N ARG A 65 31.05 33.41 -1.33
CA ARG A 65 29.78 32.67 -1.55
C ARG A 65 29.60 32.09 -2.97
N ILE A 66 30.67 31.65 -3.62
CA ILE A 66 30.54 31.06 -4.97
C ILE A 66 29.70 29.77 -4.90
N LYS A 67 28.65 29.69 -5.73
CA LYS A 67 27.74 28.54 -5.87
C LYS A 67 27.77 27.92 -7.27
N TYR A 68 28.17 28.68 -8.28
CA TYR A 68 28.22 28.23 -9.68
C TYR A 68 29.46 28.79 -10.38
N LEU A 69 30.21 27.94 -11.08
CA LEU A 69 31.39 28.31 -11.86
C LEU A 69 31.33 27.63 -13.23
N GLN A 70 31.00 28.39 -14.27
CA GLN A 70 31.03 27.95 -15.65
C GLN A 70 32.33 28.42 -16.31
N LEU A 71 33.05 27.48 -16.95
CA LEU A 71 34.31 27.74 -17.64
C LEU A 71 34.18 27.31 -19.10
N ASN A 72 34.09 28.28 -20.01
CA ASN A 72 34.05 28.04 -21.44
C ASN A 72 35.47 28.18 -21.99
N LEU A 73 36.04 27.12 -22.58
CA LEU A 73 37.35 27.18 -23.22
C LEU A 73 37.18 27.74 -24.65
N GLN A 74 37.86 28.83 -24.98
CA GLN A 74 37.99 29.34 -26.35
C GLN A 74 39.49 29.41 -26.70
N TYR A 75 39.92 28.53 -27.60
CA TYR A 75 41.23 28.67 -28.25
C TYR A 75 41.04 29.40 -29.58
N GLU A 76 41.43 30.67 -29.63
CA GLU A 76 41.72 31.31 -30.91
C GLU A 76 43.11 30.84 -31.36
N ASN A 77 43.19 30.49 -32.64
CA ASN A 77 44.32 29.92 -33.38
C ASN A 77 45.71 30.34 -32.92
N ASP A 78 46.61 29.35 -32.93
CA ASP A 78 48.06 29.46 -33.07
C ASP A 78 48.71 30.57 -32.25
N PHE A 79 49.04 30.33 -30.97
CA PHE A 79 50.31 30.69 -30.33
C PHE A 79 50.22 30.40 -28.81
N TYR A 80 51.30 29.82 -28.27
CA TYR A 80 51.61 29.53 -26.86
C TYR A 80 51.32 28.11 -26.33
N LYS A 81 52.44 27.36 -26.34
CA LYS A 81 52.79 26.25 -25.46
C LYS A 81 53.00 26.78 -24.02
N GLU A 82 52.66 25.92 -23.06
CA GLU A 82 53.02 25.99 -21.63
C GLU A 82 52.40 27.14 -20.81
N SER A 83 51.21 26.93 -20.27
CA SER A 83 50.74 27.71 -19.11
C SER A 83 49.77 26.91 -18.26
N GLY A 84 50.04 26.83 -16.95
CA GLY A 84 49.16 26.25 -15.92
C GLY A 84 47.94 27.14 -15.63
N GLU A 85 47.18 27.49 -16.67
CA GLU A 85 46.08 28.46 -16.64
C GLU A 85 44.90 27.94 -15.82
N PHE A 86 44.52 26.68 -16.01
CA PHE A 86 43.47 26.02 -15.22
C PHE A 86 43.91 25.79 -13.76
N GLU A 87 45.20 25.53 -13.57
CA GLU A 87 45.80 25.21 -12.28
C GLU A 87 45.62 26.36 -11.27
N ARG A 88 45.79 27.63 -11.67
CA ARG A 88 45.67 28.79 -10.76
C ARG A 88 44.24 29.08 -10.31
N TYR A 89 43.25 28.87 -11.16
CA TYR A 89 41.84 29.08 -10.78
C TYR A 89 41.31 27.97 -9.86
N ALA A 90 41.88 26.76 -9.95
CA ALA A 90 41.52 25.62 -9.11
C ALA A 90 42.37 25.48 -7.83
N ARG A 91 43.63 25.95 -7.81
CA ARG A 91 44.62 25.70 -6.73
C ARG A 91 44.48 26.48 -5.42
N ASN A 92 43.47 27.33 -5.21
CA ASN A 92 43.52 28.24 -4.05
C ASN A 92 43.34 27.49 -2.69
N ASP A 93 44.47 27.02 -2.14
CA ASP A 93 44.64 26.12 -0.99
C ASP A 93 44.04 26.66 0.33
N ASN A 94 43.72 27.96 0.38
CA ASN A 94 43.11 28.61 1.55
C ASN A 94 41.58 28.54 1.59
N ASN A 95 40.91 27.95 0.57
CA ASN A 95 39.44 27.91 0.47
C ASN A 95 38.82 26.49 0.55
N LYS A 96 39.56 25.49 1.06
CA LYS A 96 39.08 24.08 1.19
C LYS A 96 37.76 23.92 1.98
N HIS A 97 37.29 24.93 2.72
CA HIS A 97 36.12 24.85 3.60
C HIS A 97 34.96 25.81 3.29
N LYS A 98 34.90 26.44 2.09
CA LYS A 98 33.95 27.54 1.84
C LYS A 98 32.85 27.33 0.79
N TYR A 99 32.74 26.15 0.17
CA TYR A 99 31.82 25.93 -0.95
C TYR A 99 30.67 24.98 -0.57
N GLU A 100 29.43 25.48 -0.61
CA GLU A 100 28.22 24.66 -0.39
C GLU A 100 27.85 23.79 -1.61
N ARG A 101 28.30 24.19 -2.82
CA ARG A 101 28.08 23.47 -4.08
C ARG A 101 28.97 24.04 -5.19
N LEU A 102 29.64 23.17 -5.93
CA LEU A 102 30.42 23.52 -7.13
C LEU A 102 29.84 22.73 -8.31
N ASP A 103 29.19 23.43 -9.24
CA ASP A 103 28.72 22.91 -10.53
C ASP A 103 29.68 23.45 -11.61
N VAL A 104 30.42 22.58 -12.31
CA VAL A 104 31.36 22.95 -13.37
C VAL A 104 30.79 22.55 -14.73
N HIS A 105 30.83 23.46 -15.69
CA HIS A 105 30.48 23.22 -17.10
C HIS A 105 31.73 23.40 -17.96
N ILE A 106 32.04 22.41 -18.81
CA ILE A 106 33.28 22.32 -19.59
C ILE A 106 32.92 22.01 -21.04
N LEU A 107 33.50 22.79 -21.96
CA LEU A 107 33.51 22.49 -23.38
C LEU A 107 34.80 21.73 -23.72
N LEU A 108 34.68 20.52 -24.28
CA LEU A 108 35.84 19.74 -24.72
C LEU A 108 35.97 19.81 -26.25
N THR A 109 37.13 20.24 -26.74
CA THR A 109 37.40 20.51 -28.16
C THR A 109 38.52 19.66 -28.76
N ASN A 110 39.50 19.24 -27.95
CA ASN A 110 40.64 18.45 -28.40
C ASN A 110 41.19 17.52 -27.30
N ALA A 111 42.14 16.65 -27.64
CA ALA A 111 42.72 15.68 -26.68
C ALA A 111 43.51 16.32 -25.53
N GLN A 112 44.08 17.52 -25.71
CA GLN A 112 44.77 18.26 -24.65
C GLN A 112 43.80 18.71 -23.55
N ASP A 113 42.53 18.94 -23.89
CA ASP A 113 41.48 19.31 -22.93
C ASP A 113 41.19 18.20 -21.91
N LEU A 114 41.41 16.91 -22.26
CA LEU A 114 41.28 15.80 -21.32
C LEU A 114 42.32 15.84 -20.20
N PHE A 115 43.54 16.31 -20.49
CA PHE A 115 44.60 16.44 -19.50
C PHE A 115 44.29 17.54 -18.47
N GLU A 116 43.77 18.68 -18.93
CA GLU A 116 43.34 19.76 -18.03
C GLU A 116 42.06 19.39 -17.26
N PHE A 117 41.16 18.64 -17.89
CA PHE A 117 39.99 18.06 -17.23
C PHE A 117 40.36 17.11 -16.08
N GLU A 118 41.33 16.22 -16.28
CA GLU A 118 41.82 15.32 -15.24
C GLU A 118 42.37 16.10 -14.05
N LYS A 119 43.21 17.11 -14.30
CA LYS A 119 43.77 17.97 -13.26
C LYS A 119 42.69 18.71 -12.47
N LEU A 120 41.61 19.16 -13.12
CA LEU A 120 40.48 19.80 -12.44
C LEU A 120 39.84 18.84 -11.43
N LEU A 121 39.58 17.60 -11.83
CA LEU A 121 38.93 16.62 -10.95
C LEU A 121 39.78 16.33 -9.71
N ILE A 122 41.10 16.20 -9.88
CA ILE A 122 42.06 16.00 -8.77
C ILE A 122 42.03 17.17 -7.79
N ASN A 123 41.89 18.40 -8.29
CA ASN A 123 41.96 19.61 -7.46
C ASN A 123 40.61 19.99 -6.82
N CYS A 124 39.48 19.64 -7.42
CA CYS A 124 38.15 20.04 -6.97
C CYS A 124 37.47 19.02 -6.02
N GLN A 125 38.03 18.80 -4.83
CA GLN A 125 37.59 17.74 -3.89
C GLN A 125 36.15 17.82 -3.36
N ASN A 126 35.45 18.95 -3.54
CA ASN A 126 34.04 19.14 -3.14
C ASN A 126 33.07 19.20 -4.34
N LEU A 127 33.53 18.84 -5.54
CA LEU A 127 32.72 18.84 -6.75
C LEU A 127 31.55 17.86 -6.62
N GLU A 128 30.32 18.32 -6.84
CA GLU A 128 29.12 17.46 -6.76
C GLU A 128 28.50 17.17 -8.14
N ARG A 129 28.65 18.12 -9.07
CA ARG A 129 28.13 18.03 -10.42
C ARG A 129 29.14 18.51 -11.45
N ILE A 130 29.24 17.79 -12.56
CA ILE A 130 29.96 18.20 -13.75
C ILE A 130 29.07 18.07 -15.00
N ILE A 131 29.22 19.01 -15.92
CA ILE A 131 28.59 19.01 -17.24
C ILE A 131 29.69 19.12 -18.29
N ILE A 132 29.74 18.16 -19.19
CA ILE A 132 30.77 17.99 -20.22
C ILE A 132 30.06 18.06 -21.57
N ASP A 133 30.25 19.15 -22.29
CA ASP A 133 29.69 19.35 -23.62
C ASP A 133 30.81 19.25 -24.67
N PRO A 134 30.89 18.13 -25.42
CA PRO A 134 31.86 17.96 -26.49
C PRO A 134 31.47 18.77 -27.74
N TYR A 135 32.39 19.60 -28.24
CA TYR A 135 32.26 20.33 -29.51
C TYR A 135 33.45 20.01 -30.40
N PHE A 136 33.20 19.38 -31.54
CA PHE A 136 34.25 18.96 -32.47
C PHE A 136 34.14 19.76 -33.77
N GLU A 137 35.23 20.44 -34.16
CA GLU A 137 35.49 20.78 -35.55
C GLU A 137 36.28 19.61 -36.18
N ASP A 138 35.98 19.27 -37.43
CA ASP A 138 36.32 17.99 -38.05
C ASP A 138 37.79 17.52 -37.83
N ASN A 139 37.93 16.22 -37.55
CA ASN A 139 39.13 15.39 -37.40
C ASN A 139 39.88 15.32 -36.05
N ASN A 140 39.53 16.10 -35.02
CA ASN A 140 40.13 15.96 -33.68
C ASN A 140 39.14 15.35 -32.67
N LYS A 141 38.74 14.08 -32.88
CA LYS A 141 37.86 13.38 -31.92
C LYS A 141 38.62 13.03 -30.65
N ILE A 142 38.01 13.34 -29.51
CA ILE A 142 38.45 12.92 -28.18
C ILE A 142 38.15 11.43 -28.00
N ASP A 143 39.05 10.68 -27.38
CA ASP A 143 38.77 9.30 -26.98
C ASP A 143 37.75 9.30 -25.82
N SER A 144 36.50 8.94 -26.14
CA SER A 144 35.42 8.88 -25.16
C SER A 144 35.72 7.88 -24.04
N ASN A 145 36.40 6.76 -24.31
CA ASN A 145 36.69 5.77 -23.27
C ASN A 145 37.74 6.32 -22.29
N GLN A 146 38.73 7.08 -22.80
CA GLN A 146 39.71 7.77 -21.96
C GLN A 146 39.05 8.76 -20.99
N LEU A 147 37.96 9.42 -21.39
CA LEU A 147 37.18 10.28 -20.48
C LEU A 147 36.60 9.50 -19.29
N LEU A 148 36.10 8.27 -19.52
CA LEU A 148 35.61 7.42 -18.43
C LEU A 148 36.75 6.99 -17.50
N ASP A 149 37.92 6.65 -18.04
CA ASP A 149 39.09 6.30 -17.24
C ASP A 149 39.53 7.46 -16.33
N ILE A 150 39.58 8.67 -16.88
CA ILE A 150 39.87 9.89 -16.10
C ILE A 150 38.82 10.09 -15.01
N LEU A 151 37.53 9.92 -15.33
CA LEU A 151 36.48 10.03 -14.32
C LEU A 151 36.71 9.01 -13.20
N ILE A 152 37.00 7.74 -13.53
CA ILE A 152 37.22 6.66 -12.54
C ILE A 152 38.36 7.02 -11.60
N ASN A 153 39.50 7.45 -12.16
CA ASN A 153 40.76 7.60 -11.44
C ASN A 153 40.85 8.91 -10.68
N SER A 154 40.28 9.98 -11.24
CA SER A 154 40.61 11.35 -10.83
C SER A 154 39.41 12.09 -10.21
N SER A 155 38.18 11.56 -10.30
CA SER A 155 36.99 12.20 -9.72
C SER A 155 36.92 12.12 -8.19
N PRO A 156 36.54 13.22 -7.51
CA PRO A 156 36.38 13.23 -6.06
C PRO A 156 35.17 12.41 -5.61
N ILE A 157 35.21 11.92 -4.37
CA ILE A 157 34.13 11.09 -3.78
C ILE A 157 32.79 11.84 -3.71
N SER A 158 32.83 13.17 -3.65
CA SER A 158 31.63 14.02 -3.64
C SER A 158 30.88 14.05 -4.97
N LEU A 159 31.53 13.71 -6.10
CA LEU A 159 30.94 13.81 -7.45
C LEU A 159 29.90 12.71 -7.66
N TYR A 160 28.67 13.11 -7.96
CA TYR A 160 27.57 12.16 -8.19
C TYR A 160 26.61 12.55 -9.31
N LYS A 161 26.74 13.75 -9.91
CA LYS A 161 25.96 14.15 -11.09
C LYS A 161 26.91 14.43 -12.25
N ILE A 162 26.89 13.58 -13.27
CA ILE A 162 27.72 13.72 -14.46
C ILE A 162 26.79 13.87 -15.66
N HIS A 163 26.88 14.99 -16.36
CA HIS A 163 26.26 15.17 -17.67
C HIS A 163 27.35 15.11 -18.73
N ILE A 164 27.16 14.26 -19.72
CA ILE A 164 27.98 14.11 -20.91
C ILE A 164 27.06 14.37 -22.11
N GLY A 165 27.44 15.32 -22.97
CA GLY A 165 26.71 15.63 -24.18
C GLY A 165 26.72 14.47 -25.19
N ASN A 166 25.72 14.47 -26.09
CA ASN A 166 25.38 13.32 -26.94
C ASN A 166 26.40 13.01 -28.07
N SER A 167 27.49 13.77 -28.19
CA SER A 167 28.46 13.65 -29.28
C SER A 167 29.57 12.62 -29.02
N LEU A 168 29.69 12.10 -27.79
CA LEU A 168 30.68 11.08 -27.42
C LEU A 168 30.09 9.66 -27.50
N GLU A 169 30.89 8.73 -28.01
CA GLU A 169 30.52 7.33 -28.19
C GLU A 169 31.42 6.41 -27.37
N PHE A 170 30.84 5.54 -26.56
CA PHE A 170 31.56 4.70 -25.60
C PHE A 170 31.42 3.22 -25.97
N THR A 171 32.44 2.43 -25.67
CA THR A 171 32.33 0.96 -25.77
C THR A 171 31.56 0.40 -24.57
N ILE A 172 30.94 -0.76 -24.76
CA ILE A 172 30.22 -1.47 -23.68
C ILE A 172 31.18 -1.81 -22.53
N ASP A 173 32.38 -2.29 -22.86
CA ASP A 173 33.39 -2.69 -21.87
C ASP A 173 33.88 -1.52 -21.03
N ALA A 174 34.11 -0.35 -21.64
CA ALA A 174 34.54 0.85 -20.91
C ALA A 174 33.47 1.35 -19.93
N LEU A 175 32.19 1.29 -20.31
CA LEU A 175 31.09 1.67 -19.42
C LEU A 175 30.88 0.66 -18.29
N ASP A 176 30.98 -0.64 -18.55
CA ASP A 176 30.90 -1.67 -17.51
C ASP A 176 32.04 -1.52 -16.48
N LEU A 177 33.27 -1.27 -16.96
CA LEU A 177 34.42 -0.97 -16.10
C LEU A 177 34.18 0.28 -15.24
N PHE A 178 33.68 1.35 -15.85
CA PHE A 178 33.30 2.58 -15.15
C PHE A 178 32.31 2.31 -14.02
N PHE A 179 31.19 1.62 -14.28
CA PHE A 179 30.19 1.35 -13.24
C PHE A 179 30.70 0.41 -12.14
N LYS A 180 31.52 -0.59 -12.48
CA LYS A 180 32.17 -1.47 -11.50
C LYS A 180 33.08 -0.67 -10.55
N LYS A 181 33.84 0.27 -11.09
CA LYS A 181 34.77 1.11 -10.31
C LYS A 181 34.11 2.29 -9.61
N TRP A 182 32.89 2.68 -10.01
CA TRP A 182 32.12 3.76 -9.37
C TRP A 182 31.34 3.34 -8.10
N GLN A 183 31.42 2.08 -7.70
CA GLN A 183 30.69 1.55 -6.54
C GLN A 183 31.15 2.19 -5.21
N GLY A 184 30.21 2.32 -4.26
CA GLY A 184 30.50 2.87 -2.92
C GLY A 184 30.40 4.39 -2.81
N ARG A 185 30.10 5.11 -3.90
CA ARG A 185 29.84 6.56 -3.92
C ARG A 185 28.36 6.89 -3.72
N LYS A 186 28.01 8.18 -3.62
CA LYS A 186 26.59 8.66 -3.65
C LYS A 186 25.89 8.13 -4.92
N PRO A 187 24.56 7.94 -4.93
CA PRO A 187 23.83 7.47 -6.10
C PRO A 187 24.14 8.32 -7.34
N LEU A 188 24.75 7.69 -8.35
CA LEU A 188 25.18 8.35 -9.57
C LEU A 188 23.96 8.75 -10.42
N TRP A 189 23.95 10.00 -10.82
CA TRP A 189 23.12 10.54 -11.89
C TRP A 189 24.03 10.74 -13.11
N LEU A 190 23.74 10.04 -14.20
CA LEU A 190 24.48 10.11 -15.47
C LEU A 190 23.48 10.44 -16.59
N SER A 191 23.84 11.33 -17.51
CA SER A 191 23.03 11.58 -18.71
C SER A 191 23.10 10.39 -19.69
N PRO A 192 22.16 10.28 -20.65
CA PRO A 192 22.27 9.29 -21.72
C PRO A 192 23.58 9.44 -22.50
N VAL A 193 24.22 8.32 -22.87
CA VAL A 193 25.46 8.25 -23.65
C VAL A 193 25.28 7.34 -24.88
N LYS A 194 26.04 7.57 -25.96
CA LYS A 194 25.98 6.78 -27.20
C LYS A 194 26.94 5.58 -27.13
N LEU A 195 26.60 4.44 -27.75
CA LEU A 195 27.38 3.20 -27.71
C LEU A 195 27.97 2.84 -29.08
N VAL A 196 29.15 2.19 -29.12
CA VAL A 196 29.77 1.60 -30.32
C VAL A 196 29.89 0.08 -30.17
N GLY A 197 29.44 -0.69 -31.17
CA GLY A 197 29.56 -2.16 -31.26
C GLY A 197 28.91 -2.71 -32.55
N GLU A 198 29.32 -3.90 -32.99
CA GLU A 198 28.76 -4.55 -34.20
C GLU A 198 27.25 -4.80 -34.04
N TYR A 199 26.45 -4.20 -34.92
CA TYR A 199 25.03 -4.48 -35.04
C TYR A 199 24.82 -5.72 -35.89
N ILE A 200 24.01 -6.66 -35.39
CA ILE A 200 23.48 -7.77 -36.19
C ILE A 200 22.71 -7.16 -37.38
N ASN A 201 23.03 -7.62 -38.59
CA ASN A 201 22.38 -7.17 -39.83
C ASN A 201 20.92 -7.66 -39.84
N TRP A 202 19.97 -6.75 -40.07
CA TRP A 202 18.54 -6.97 -39.84
C TRP A 202 17.85 -7.83 -40.91
N ASP A 203 18.48 -8.03 -42.07
CA ASP A 203 17.89 -8.76 -43.19
C ASP A 203 17.94 -10.29 -43.03
N ASP A 204 18.74 -10.82 -42.10
CA ASP A 204 18.87 -12.27 -41.88
C ASP A 204 17.80 -12.85 -40.91
N ILE A 205 16.97 -12.00 -40.31
CA ILE A 205 16.01 -12.39 -39.24
C ILE A 205 14.65 -12.85 -39.81
N GLU A 206 14.31 -12.51 -41.07
CA GLU A 206 13.01 -12.87 -41.65
C GLU A 206 12.87 -14.37 -42.01
N ASN A 207 13.93 -15.16 -41.92
CA ASN A 207 13.91 -16.60 -42.25
C ASN A 207 14.14 -17.56 -41.06
N ILE A 208 14.11 -17.07 -39.82
CA ILE A 208 14.31 -17.92 -38.64
C ILE A 208 12.97 -18.53 -38.21
N ASN A 209 12.83 -19.85 -38.38
CA ASN A 209 11.69 -20.61 -37.87
C ASN A 209 11.58 -20.51 -36.34
N ASP A 210 10.35 -20.56 -35.82
CA ASP A 210 9.99 -20.36 -34.40
C ASP A 210 10.75 -21.26 -33.38
N ASP A 211 11.45 -22.30 -33.83
CA ASP A 211 12.22 -23.21 -32.98
C ASP A 211 13.67 -22.74 -32.69
N GLU A 212 14.20 -21.75 -33.41
CA GLU A 212 15.59 -21.25 -33.24
C GLU A 212 15.71 -19.96 -32.41
N ILE A 213 14.60 -19.42 -31.90
CA ILE A 213 14.56 -18.24 -31.00
C ILE A 213 15.00 -18.58 -29.56
N ASN A 214 15.91 -19.55 -29.40
CA ASN A 214 16.56 -19.86 -28.12
C ASN A 214 18.02 -19.38 -28.04
N ILE A 215 18.57 -18.81 -29.12
CA ILE A 215 20.01 -18.47 -29.18
C ILE A 215 20.31 -16.98 -28.88
N CYS A 216 19.32 -16.08 -28.93
CA CYS A 216 19.53 -14.65 -28.65
C CYS A 216 19.28 -14.25 -27.16
N ASN A 217 19.85 -14.99 -26.19
CA ASN A 217 19.71 -14.69 -24.76
C ASN A 217 20.97 -14.10 -24.08
N ASP A 218 22.10 -13.98 -24.78
CA ASP A 218 23.39 -13.68 -24.15
C ASP A 218 23.70 -12.18 -23.88
N SER A 219 22.79 -11.26 -24.21
CA SER A 219 22.92 -9.83 -23.89
C SER A 219 21.91 -9.31 -22.86
N MET A 220 21.43 -10.16 -21.95
CA MET A 220 20.61 -9.72 -20.81
C MET A 220 21.47 -9.44 -19.57
N ILE A 221 21.17 -8.33 -18.87
CA ILE A 221 21.61 -8.10 -17.49
C ILE A 221 21.39 -9.39 -16.69
N PRO A 222 22.42 -9.96 -16.04
CA PRO A 222 22.28 -11.26 -15.39
C PRO A 222 21.14 -11.21 -14.37
N ILE A 223 20.17 -12.10 -14.53
CA ILE A 223 19.06 -12.24 -13.58
C ILE A 223 19.66 -12.83 -12.30
N LEU A 224 19.80 -11.99 -11.27
CA LEU A 224 20.40 -12.38 -10.01
C LEU A 224 19.35 -12.93 -9.03
N PRO A 225 19.74 -13.94 -8.22
CA PRO A 225 18.94 -14.42 -7.10
C PRO A 225 18.68 -13.31 -6.08
N ILE A 226 17.79 -13.56 -5.14
CA ILE A 226 17.56 -12.64 -4.02
C ILE A 226 18.52 -13.01 -2.90
N SER A 227 19.45 -12.09 -2.60
CA SER A 227 20.41 -12.32 -1.50
C SER A 227 19.75 -12.22 -0.12
N ALA A 228 20.33 -12.87 0.88
CA ALA A 228 19.85 -12.76 2.26
C ALA A 228 19.85 -11.30 2.78
N LYS A 229 20.84 -10.49 2.39
CA LYS A 229 20.93 -9.07 2.76
C LYS A 229 19.81 -8.26 2.11
N GLU A 230 19.51 -8.52 0.84
CA GLU A 230 18.40 -7.86 0.14
C GLU A 230 17.05 -8.25 0.76
N PHE A 231 16.83 -9.54 1.01
CA PHE A 231 15.59 -9.99 1.63
C PHE A 231 15.41 -9.42 3.04
N ALA A 232 16.47 -9.32 3.84
CA ALA A 232 16.43 -8.64 5.13
C ALA A 232 16.01 -7.16 5.01
N ARG A 233 16.40 -6.46 3.93
CA ARG A 233 15.91 -5.09 3.66
C ARG A 233 14.42 -5.07 3.33
N PHE A 234 13.89 -6.08 2.62
CA PHE A 234 12.44 -6.19 2.44
C PHE A 234 11.74 -6.37 3.78
N MET A 235 12.30 -7.23 4.64
CA MET A 235 11.75 -7.52 5.96
C MET A 235 11.80 -6.34 6.94
N SER A 236 12.81 -5.47 6.83
CA SER A 236 12.97 -4.26 7.68
C SER A 236 11.80 -3.26 7.59
N ARG A 237 10.96 -3.38 6.55
CA ARG A 237 9.76 -2.54 6.36
C ARG A 237 8.57 -3.00 7.20
N PHE A 238 8.66 -4.17 7.85
CA PHE A 238 7.60 -4.75 8.66
C PHE A 238 7.95 -4.64 10.13
N ASN A 239 6.99 -4.20 10.94
CA ASN A 239 7.15 -4.08 12.38
C ASN A 239 6.80 -5.40 13.07
N LEU A 240 7.66 -6.40 12.90
CA LEU A 240 7.50 -7.72 13.53
C LEU A 240 7.84 -7.66 15.02
N LYS A 241 7.15 -8.44 15.84
CA LYS A 241 7.44 -8.56 17.28
C LYS A 241 8.71 -9.40 17.48
N TYR A 242 9.46 -9.13 18.54
CA TYR A 242 10.62 -9.95 18.91
C TYR A 242 10.20 -11.42 19.09
N LYS A 243 10.92 -12.34 18.44
CA LYS A 243 10.63 -13.79 18.43
C LYS A 243 9.20 -14.14 18.00
N GLU A 244 8.61 -13.35 17.11
CA GLU A 244 7.28 -13.66 16.54
C GLU A 244 7.30 -14.98 15.75
N ARG A 245 6.20 -15.72 15.82
CA ARG A 245 5.95 -16.86 14.92
C ARG A 245 5.27 -16.35 13.65
N LEU A 246 5.92 -16.58 12.51
CA LEU A 246 5.48 -16.15 11.19
C LEU A 246 4.76 -17.31 10.49
N GLY A 247 3.62 -17.01 9.88
CA GLY A 247 2.93 -17.95 9.00
C GLY A 247 3.31 -17.70 7.56
N VAL A 248 3.41 -18.74 6.73
CA VAL A 248 3.53 -18.58 5.27
C VAL A 248 2.55 -19.50 4.56
N ALA A 249 1.77 -18.96 3.61
CA ALA A 249 0.89 -19.78 2.77
C ALA A 249 1.67 -20.32 1.57
N VAL A 250 1.73 -21.64 1.43
CA VAL A 250 2.53 -22.32 0.39
C VAL A 250 1.60 -23.11 -0.52
N SER A 251 1.59 -22.77 -1.82
CA SER A 251 0.81 -23.49 -2.83
C SER A 251 1.59 -24.58 -3.55
N GLY A 252 2.92 -24.61 -3.37
CA GLY A 252 3.83 -25.51 -4.09
C GLY A 252 4.42 -24.93 -5.36
N GLY A 253 3.87 -23.83 -5.87
CA GLY A 253 4.45 -23.10 -7.00
C GLY A 253 5.69 -22.31 -6.61
N VAL A 254 6.52 -22.00 -7.61
CA VAL A 254 7.84 -21.34 -7.46
C VAL A 254 7.80 -20.09 -6.59
N ASP A 255 6.78 -19.24 -6.73
CA ASP A 255 6.68 -17.98 -6.00
C ASP A 255 6.53 -18.20 -4.48
N SER A 256 5.74 -19.21 -4.11
CA SER A 256 5.49 -19.56 -2.71
C SER A 256 6.66 -20.34 -2.08
N MET A 257 7.32 -21.18 -2.87
CA MET A 257 8.52 -21.92 -2.45
C MET A 257 9.71 -20.98 -2.22
N ALA A 258 9.95 -20.05 -3.16
CA ALA A 258 10.98 -19.02 -3.02
C ALA A 258 10.75 -18.16 -1.77
N LEU A 259 9.52 -17.69 -1.54
CA LEU A 259 9.17 -16.93 -0.34
C LEU A 259 9.43 -17.74 0.95
N CYS A 260 8.97 -18.99 0.97
CA CYS A 260 9.09 -19.85 2.15
C CYS A 260 10.57 -20.10 2.49
N TYR A 261 11.40 -20.39 1.49
CA TYR A 261 12.84 -20.53 1.63
C TYR A 261 13.50 -19.24 2.17
N LEU A 262 13.25 -18.09 1.54
CA LEU A 262 13.83 -16.81 1.95
C LEU A 262 13.42 -16.41 3.39
N LEU A 263 12.16 -16.65 3.76
CA LEU A 263 11.68 -16.44 5.12
C LEU A 263 12.36 -17.37 6.12
N ASN A 264 12.56 -18.65 5.78
CA ASN A 264 13.27 -19.59 6.65
C ASN A 264 14.70 -19.10 6.93
N GLN A 265 15.43 -18.68 5.88
CA GLN A 265 16.78 -18.12 6.01
C GLN A 265 16.80 -16.86 6.90
N TYR A 266 15.79 -16.00 6.77
CA TYR A 266 15.63 -14.82 7.62
C TYR A 266 15.34 -15.20 9.08
N CYS A 267 14.43 -16.15 9.32
CA CYS A 267 14.05 -16.62 10.66
C CYS A 267 15.23 -17.24 11.40
N LYS A 268 16.01 -18.10 10.73
CA LYS A 268 17.23 -18.72 11.29
C LYS A 268 18.24 -17.67 11.82
N LYS A 269 18.29 -16.48 11.22
CA LYS A 269 19.18 -15.38 11.65
C LYS A 269 18.59 -14.42 12.68
N SER A 270 17.28 -14.43 12.90
CA SER A 270 16.56 -13.39 13.66
C SER A 270 15.76 -13.94 14.85
N GLU A 271 15.98 -15.20 15.23
CA GLU A 271 15.28 -15.93 16.30
C GLU A 271 13.75 -16.02 16.14
N HIS A 272 13.21 -15.67 14.98
CA HIS A 272 11.81 -15.86 14.64
C HIS A 272 11.54 -17.34 14.31
N GLN A 273 10.29 -17.75 14.48
CA GLN A 273 9.83 -19.09 14.08
C GLN A 273 8.99 -18.99 12.82
N ILE A 274 9.02 -20.02 11.98
CA ILE A 274 8.21 -20.08 10.76
C ILE A 274 7.31 -21.31 10.78
N THR A 275 6.07 -21.18 10.31
CA THR A 275 5.17 -22.31 10.07
C THR A 275 4.51 -22.13 8.71
N ALA A 276 4.66 -23.11 7.83
CA ALA A 276 4.05 -23.13 6.51
C ALA A 276 2.66 -23.80 6.55
N PHE A 277 1.71 -23.21 5.83
CA PHE A 277 0.35 -23.73 5.67
C PHE A 277 0.13 -24.08 4.21
N ILE A 278 -0.12 -25.36 3.96
CA ILE A 278 -0.42 -25.93 2.65
C ILE A 278 -1.92 -26.18 2.60
N ILE A 279 -2.60 -25.69 1.57
CA ILE A 279 -4.05 -25.84 1.42
C ILE A 279 -4.31 -26.85 0.32
N ASP A 280 -4.77 -28.03 0.72
CA ASP A 280 -5.25 -29.04 -0.20
C ASP A 280 -6.69 -28.71 -0.59
N HIS A 281 -6.86 -28.32 -1.85
CA HIS A 281 -8.14 -27.90 -2.41
C HIS A 281 -9.06 -29.08 -2.74
N GLN A 282 -8.51 -30.30 -2.87
CA GLN A 282 -9.26 -31.52 -3.22
C GLN A 282 -10.10 -31.40 -4.52
N LEU A 283 -9.69 -30.52 -5.44
CA LEU A 283 -10.41 -30.27 -6.69
C LEU A 283 -10.09 -31.29 -7.79
N ARG A 284 -8.90 -31.89 -7.73
CA ARG A 284 -8.42 -32.91 -8.65
C ARG A 284 -7.76 -34.04 -7.86
N ARG A 285 -7.70 -35.23 -8.44
CA ARG A 285 -7.16 -36.44 -7.77
C ARG A 285 -5.73 -36.24 -7.31
N GLU A 286 -4.96 -35.46 -8.06
CA GLU A 286 -3.54 -35.20 -7.81
C GLU A 286 -3.30 -34.13 -6.73
N SER A 287 -4.30 -33.30 -6.40
CA SER A 287 -4.18 -32.18 -5.43
C SER A 287 -3.61 -32.64 -4.09
N THR A 288 -4.12 -33.76 -3.60
CA THR A 288 -3.68 -34.35 -2.32
C THR A 288 -2.22 -34.80 -2.41
N ASN A 289 -1.82 -35.43 -3.51
CA ASN A 289 -0.45 -35.92 -3.71
C ASN A 289 0.55 -34.76 -3.81
N GLU A 290 0.18 -33.70 -4.53
CA GLU A 290 0.99 -32.48 -4.63
C GLU A 290 1.15 -31.80 -3.27
N ALA A 291 0.09 -31.72 -2.47
CA ALA A 291 0.19 -31.18 -1.12
C ALA A 291 1.17 -31.98 -0.24
N PHE A 292 1.22 -33.31 -0.39
CA PHE A 292 2.22 -34.16 0.27
C PHE A 292 3.63 -33.95 -0.28
N GLN A 293 3.81 -33.79 -1.59
CA GLN A 293 5.11 -33.49 -2.20
C GLN A 293 5.67 -32.16 -1.68
N VAL A 294 4.85 -31.12 -1.61
CA VAL A 294 5.23 -29.82 -1.03
C VAL A 294 5.59 -29.98 0.44
N SER A 295 4.79 -30.70 1.22
CA SER A 295 5.08 -30.96 2.65
C SER A 295 6.44 -31.63 2.82
N ASN A 296 6.74 -32.66 2.03
CA ASN A 296 8.02 -33.36 2.08
C ASN A 296 9.20 -32.44 1.73
N ALA A 297 9.07 -31.62 0.67
CA ALA A 297 10.10 -30.65 0.29
C ALA A 297 10.35 -29.62 1.40
N LEU A 298 9.30 -29.12 2.06
CA LEU A 298 9.44 -28.19 3.18
C LEU A 298 10.07 -28.85 4.42
N SER A 299 9.71 -30.10 4.71
CA SER A 299 10.32 -30.85 5.82
C SER A 299 11.81 -31.10 5.60
N GLN A 300 12.25 -31.36 4.35
CA GLN A 300 13.68 -31.46 3.99
C GLN A 300 14.45 -30.14 4.20
N LEU A 301 13.76 -29.00 4.13
CA LEU A 301 14.32 -27.68 4.41
C LEU A 301 14.23 -27.29 5.90
N GLU A 302 13.83 -28.22 6.77
CA GLU A 302 13.61 -28.02 8.21
C GLU A 302 12.54 -26.96 8.51
N ILE A 303 11.49 -26.90 7.69
CA ILE A 303 10.39 -25.94 7.85
C ILE A 303 9.16 -26.66 8.40
N ASP A 304 8.73 -26.27 9.61
CA ASP A 304 7.45 -26.71 10.18
C ASP A 304 6.31 -26.44 9.20
N ASN A 305 5.53 -27.45 8.86
CA ASN A 305 4.45 -27.31 7.90
C ASN A 305 3.18 -28.09 8.29
N LYS A 306 2.02 -27.59 7.85
CA LYS A 306 0.70 -28.18 8.10
C LYS A 306 -0.11 -28.22 6.81
N ILE A 307 -0.57 -29.41 6.43
CA ILE A 307 -1.56 -29.59 5.36
C ILE A 307 -2.96 -29.39 5.95
N MET A 308 -3.73 -28.49 5.37
CA MET A 308 -5.12 -28.22 5.74
C MET A 308 -6.02 -28.47 4.53
N ARG A 309 -7.08 -29.26 4.73
CA ARG A 309 -7.96 -29.72 3.65
C ARG A 309 -9.26 -28.94 3.63
N ILE A 310 -9.70 -28.52 2.44
CA ILE A 310 -11.04 -27.96 2.25
C ILE A 310 -12.06 -29.09 2.36
N GLN A 311 -13.01 -28.96 3.29
CA GLN A 311 -14.16 -29.85 3.37
C GLN A 311 -15.29 -29.29 2.50
N TRP A 312 -15.58 -30.00 1.42
CA TRP A 312 -16.75 -29.71 0.59
C TRP A 312 -18.00 -30.25 1.32
N LYS A 313 -19.01 -29.41 1.54
CA LYS A 313 -20.29 -29.89 2.08
C LYS A 313 -20.96 -30.73 1.01
N GLU A 314 -21.26 -31.99 1.30
CA GLU A 314 -22.25 -32.75 0.56
C GLU A 314 -23.58 -31.97 0.64
N HIS A 315 -24.12 -31.58 -0.51
CA HIS A 315 -25.49 -31.08 -0.53
C HIS A 315 -26.40 -32.25 -0.15
N ASP A 316 -27.28 -32.04 0.84
CA ASP A 316 -28.25 -33.01 1.32
C ASP A 316 -29.15 -33.45 0.14
N THR A 317 -28.88 -34.64 -0.41
CA THR A 317 -29.59 -35.21 -1.57
C THR A 317 -30.99 -35.72 -1.23
N SER A 318 -31.48 -35.48 -0.02
CA SER A 318 -32.81 -35.89 0.43
C SER A 318 -33.96 -35.14 -0.27
N ASN A 319 -33.67 -34.01 -0.94
CA ASN A 319 -34.61 -33.37 -1.87
C ASN A 319 -34.29 -33.76 -3.32
N LEU A 320 -34.96 -34.80 -3.81
CA LEU A 320 -34.83 -35.38 -5.15
C LEU A 320 -35.21 -34.43 -6.33
N ASN A 321 -35.53 -33.16 -6.07
CA ASN A 321 -35.92 -32.18 -7.09
C ASN A 321 -34.83 -31.17 -7.47
N ASP A 322 -33.70 -31.13 -6.76
CA ASP A 322 -32.57 -30.27 -7.13
C ASP A 322 -31.50 -31.11 -7.84
N PHE A 323 -31.62 -31.27 -9.17
CA PHE A 323 -30.55 -31.75 -10.07
C PHE A 323 -29.41 -30.71 -10.19
N VAL A 324 -28.94 -30.19 -9.07
CA VAL A 324 -27.78 -29.31 -9.00
C VAL A 324 -26.59 -30.19 -8.65
N SER A 325 -25.61 -30.25 -9.55
CA SER A 325 -24.31 -30.89 -9.31
C SER A 325 -23.85 -30.64 -7.86
N PRO A 326 -23.31 -31.65 -7.14
CA PRO A 326 -22.78 -31.48 -5.77
C PRO A 326 -21.64 -30.45 -5.72
N PHE A 327 -21.15 -30.07 -6.88
CA PHE A 327 -20.14 -29.07 -7.09
C PHE A 327 -20.77 -27.77 -7.68
N PRO A 328 -20.46 -26.56 -7.16
CA PRO A 328 -20.94 -25.25 -7.67
C PRO A 328 -20.84 -25.00 -9.19
N THR A 329 -21.22 -23.83 -9.72
CA THR A 329 -20.84 -23.47 -11.11
C THR A 329 -19.38 -23.00 -11.20
N LYS A 330 -18.69 -23.15 -12.36
CA LYS A 330 -17.24 -22.81 -12.55
C LYS A 330 -16.86 -21.43 -11.96
N SER A 331 -17.75 -20.43 -12.03
CA SER A 331 -17.54 -19.08 -11.47
C SER A 331 -17.77 -18.96 -9.95
N GLN A 332 -18.60 -19.81 -9.36
CA GLN A 332 -18.90 -19.85 -7.93
C GLN A 332 -17.78 -20.57 -7.13
N TYR A 333 -17.09 -21.55 -7.73
CA TYR A 333 -16.00 -22.27 -7.03
C TYR A 333 -14.84 -21.39 -6.67
N GLU A 334 -14.33 -20.57 -7.59
CA GLU A 334 -13.12 -19.80 -7.33
C GLU A 334 -13.33 -18.88 -6.12
N THR A 335 -14.54 -18.31 -6.02
CA THR A 335 -14.96 -17.50 -4.87
C THR A 335 -15.08 -18.34 -3.60
N PHE A 336 -15.74 -19.50 -3.67
CA PHE A 336 -15.92 -20.39 -2.51
C PHE A 336 -14.58 -20.97 -2.01
N ALA A 337 -13.78 -21.56 -2.89
CA ALA A 337 -12.45 -22.10 -2.61
C ALA A 337 -11.54 -21.02 -2.01
N ARG A 338 -11.60 -19.77 -2.52
CA ARG A 338 -10.88 -18.65 -1.93
C ARG A 338 -11.33 -18.37 -0.50
N ILE A 339 -12.63 -18.38 -0.23
CA ILE A 339 -13.19 -18.16 1.11
C ILE A 339 -12.76 -19.27 2.07
N GLU A 340 -12.93 -20.54 1.69
CA GLU A 340 -12.56 -21.69 2.53
C GLU A 340 -11.05 -21.75 2.78
N ARG A 341 -10.23 -21.48 1.75
CA ARG A 341 -8.78 -21.33 1.90
C ARG A 341 -8.42 -20.29 2.96
N TYR A 342 -9.02 -19.10 2.91
CA TYR A 342 -8.73 -18.07 3.90
C TYR A 342 -9.26 -18.44 5.30
N LYS A 343 -10.39 -19.16 5.42
CA LYS A 343 -10.84 -19.68 6.72
C LYS A 343 -9.84 -20.65 7.33
N LEU A 344 -9.35 -21.60 6.54
CA LEU A 344 -8.34 -22.56 6.98
C LEU A 344 -7.05 -21.84 7.38
N LEU A 345 -6.55 -20.92 6.55
CA LEU A 345 -5.36 -20.13 6.89
C LEU A 345 -5.52 -19.35 8.19
N ALA A 346 -6.69 -18.71 8.41
CA ALA A 346 -6.96 -18.00 9.66
C ALA A 346 -6.98 -18.94 10.87
N LYS A 347 -7.64 -20.10 10.75
CA LYS A 347 -7.68 -21.13 11.79
C LYS A 347 -6.27 -21.61 12.13
N GLY A 348 -5.49 -21.99 11.12
CA GLY A 348 -4.12 -22.45 11.27
C GLY A 348 -3.24 -21.39 11.93
N CYS A 349 -3.34 -20.12 11.52
CA CYS A 349 -2.59 -19.03 12.15
C CYS A 349 -2.96 -18.89 13.63
N HIS A 350 -4.25 -18.92 13.97
CA HIS A 350 -4.72 -18.77 15.34
C HIS A 350 -4.26 -19.89 16.27
N GLU A 351 -4.40 -21.15 15.86
CA GLU A 351 -3.94 -22.32 16.62
C GLU A 351 -2.43 -22.28 16.90
N ASN A 352 -1.66 -21.63 16.02
CA ASN A 352 -0.21 -21.46 16.17
C ASN A 352 0.17 -20.08 16.75
N LYS A 353 -0.78 -19.24 17.20
CA LYS A 353 -0.51 -17.89 17.74
C LYS A 353 0.23 -16.95 16.76
N ILE A 354 -0.09 -17.03 15.48
CA ILE A 354 0.51 -16.24 14.39
C ILE A 354 -0.34 -15.02 14.09
N SER A 355 0.26 -13.83 14.11
CA SER A 355 -0.37 -12.55 13.70
C SER A 355 0.01 -12.08 12.29
N SER A 356 1.06 -12.65 11.72
CA SER A 356 1.66 -12.23 10.43
C SER A 356 1.69 -13.39 9.45
N LEU A 357 0.80 -13.38 8.45
CA LEU A 357 0.76 -14.38 7.38
C LEU A 357 1.38 -13.83 6.08
N PHE A 358 2.44 -14.48 5.63
CA PHE A 358 3.18 -14.13 4.42
C PHE A 358 2.64 -14.90 3.21
N VAL A 359 2.57 -14.22 2.05
CA VAL A 359 2.13 -14.82 0.77
C VAL A 359 3.02 -14.36 -0.39
N GLY A 360 3.26 -15.27 -1.35
CA GLY A 360 4.23 -15.12 -2.45
C GLY A 360 3.81 -14.21 -3.60
N HIS A 361 3.10 -13.10 -3.35
CA HIS A 361 2.76 -12.18 -4.44
C HIS A 361 3.96 -11.34 -4.86
N HIS A 362 4.14 -11.15 -6.17
CA HIS A 362 5.31 -10.50 -6.76
C HIS A 362 4.97 -9.35 -7.72
N LEU A 363 5.96 -8.78 -8.42
CA LEU A 363 5.77 -7.64 -9.32
C LEU A 363 4.80 -7.95 -10.48
N ASN A 364 4.91 -9.12 -11.10
CA ASN A 364 3.99 -9.45 -12.20
C ASN A 364 2.52 -9.52 -11.71
N ASP A 365 2.24 -10.00 -10.48
CA ASP A 365 0.89 -9.95 -9.89
C ASP A 365 0.38 -8.51 -9.72
N GLN A 366 1.28 -7.56 -9.40
CA GLN A 366 0.94 -6.14 -9.31
C GLN A 366 0.46 -5.60 -10.66
N LEU A 367 1.21 -5.91 -11.72
CA LEU A 367 0.90 -5.45 -13.09
C LEU A 367 -0.37 -6.09 -13.62
N GLU A 368 -0.54 -7.40 -13.41
CA GLU A 368 -1.77 -8.12 -13.76
C GLU A 368 -2.98 -7.49 -13.06
N THR A 369 -2.86 -7.22 -11.75
CA THR A 369 -3.93 -6.62 -10.96
C THR A 369 -4.20 -5.18 -11.37
N LEU A 370 -3.18 -4.40 -11.72
CA LEU A 370 -3.31 -3.05 -12.25
C LEU A 370 -4.16 -3.05 -13.52
N ILE A 371 -3.79 -3.84 -14.53
CA ILE A 371 -4.48 -3.90 -15.82
C ILE A 371 -5.92 -4.41 -15.65
N MET A 372 -6.12 -5.47 -14.85
CA MET A 372 -7.46 -5.98 -14.57
C MET A 372 -8.36 -4.98 -13.84
N ARG A 373 -7.80 -4.06 -13.05
CA ARG A 373 -8.55 -3.02 -12.35
C ARG A 373 -8.78 -1.80 -13.22
N LEU A 374 -7.81 -1.46 -14.08
CA LEU A 374 -7.96 -0.45 -15.12
C LEU A 374 -9.09 -0.82 -16.08
N SER A 375 -9.13 -2.06 -16.57
CA SER A 375 -10.19 -2.55 -17.47
C SER A 375 -11.58 -2.55 -16.85
N ARG A 376 -11.67 -2.43 -15.52
CA ARG A 376 -12.92 -2.33 -14.75
C ARG A 376 -13.29 -0.88 -14.38
N GLY A 377 -12.52 0.11 -14.86
CA GLY A 377 -12.73 1.53 -14.53
C GLY A 377 -12.50 1.84 -13.04
N SER A 378 -11.53 1.17 -12.40
CA SER A 378 -11.24 1.41 -10.98
C SER A 378 -10.58 2.78 -10.77
N GLY A 379 -10.89 3.45 -9.66
CA GLY A 379 -10.21 4.68 -9.24
C GLY A 379 -8.84 4.42 -8.58
N ILE A 380 -8.25 5.46 -7.98
CA ILE A 380 -6.89 5.45 -7.40
C ILE A 380 -6.61 4.30 -6.41
N ASP A 381 -7.61 3.86 -5.63
CA ASP A 381 -7.42 2.74 -4.70
C ASP A 381 -7.19 1.42 -5.42
N GLY A 382 -7.86 1.24 -6.56
CA GLY A 382 -7.69 0.09 -7.42
C GLY A 382 -6.40 0.15 -8.22
N LEU A 383 -6.10 1.31 -8.80
CA LEU A 383 -4.93 1.52 -9.66
C LEU A 383 -3.59 1.55 -8.88
N ALA A 384 -3.61 1.81 -7.57
CA ALA A 384 -2.45 1.57 -6.70
C ALA A 384 -2.19 0.07 -6.43
N SER A 385 -2.93 -0.82 -7.11
CA SER A 385 -2.78 -2.28 -7.11
C SER A 385 -2.77 -2.93 -5.70
N ILE A 386 -1.89 -3.89 -5.42
CA ILE A 386 -1.90 -4.70 -4.19
C ILE A 386 -1.07 -3.99 -3.11
N SER A 387 -1.60 -3.86 -1.88
CA SER A 387 -0.82 -3.30 -0.76
C SER A 387 0.20 -4.31 -0.24
N MET A 388 1.32 -3.82 0.30
CA MET A 388 2.36 -4.67 0.91
C MET A 388 1.92 -5.30 2.24
N ILE A 389 1.13 -4.57 3.01
CA ILE A 389 0.50 -5.02 4.24
C ILE A 389 -0.98 -4.73 4.10
N ASP A 390 -1.83 -5.75 4.31
CA ASP A 390 -3.27 -5.57 4.42
C ASP A 390 -3.78 -6.36 5.63
N LYS A 391 -4.93 -5.95 6.16
CA LYS A 391 -5.71 -6.81 7.05
C LYS A 391 -6.12 -8.08 6.32
N PHE A 392 -6.31 -9.17 7.05
CA PHE A 392 -6.76 -10.42 6.47
C PHE A 392 -8.06 -10.22 5.66
N PRO A 393 -8.10 -10.66 4.39
CA PRO A 393 -9.09 -10.19 3.42
C PRO A 393 -10.47 -10.83 3.59
N VAL A 394 -10.60 -11.88 4.41
CA VAL A 394 -11.86 -12.57 4.69
C VAL A 394 -11.98 -12.79 6.19
N ILE A 395 -12.57 -11.83 6.91
CA ILE A 395 -12.77 -11.93 8.36
C ILE A 395 -14.16 -12.53 8.60
N ARG A 396 -14.28 -13.86 8.46
CA ARG A 396 -15.51 -14.59 8.81
C ARG A 396 -15.49 -15.20 10.21
N ASN A 397 -14.33 -15.24 10.84
CA ASN A 397 -14.09 -15.81 12.16
C ASN A 397 -13.31 -14.79 13.02
N VAL A 398 -13.40 -14.91 14.35
CA VAL A 398 -12.78 -13.94 15.30
C VAL A 398 -11.26 -14.03 15.28
N GLU A 399 -10.76 -15.23 15.03
CA GLU A 399 -9.37 -15.64 14.86
C GLU A 399 -8.65 -14.82 13.78
N ALA A 400 -9.38 -14.35 12.77
CA ALA A 400 -8.82 -13.58 11.66
C ALA A 400 -8.72 -12.07 11.93
N ILE A 401 -9.29 -11.55 13.03
CA ILE A 401 -9.42 -10.09 13.28
C ILE A 401 -8.06 -9.41 13.40
N GLU A 402 -7.09 -10.07 14.04
CA GLU A 402 -5.75 -9.53 14.30
C GLU A 402 -4.70 -10.01 13.29
N LEU A 403 -5.11 -10.85 12.34
CA LEU A 403 -4.24 -11.41 11.33
C LEU A 403 -3.99 -10.40 10.20
N GLN A 404 -2.73 -10.26 9.81
CA GLN A 404 -2.30 -9.45 8.67
C GLN A 404 -1.76 -10.33 7.55
N ILE A 405 -1.94 -9.87 6.30
CA ILE A 405 -1.25 -10.44 5.14
C ILE A 405 -0.08 -9.54 4.76
N ILE A 406 1.10 -10.15 4.67
CA ILE A 406 2.37 -9.51 4.31
C ILE A 406 2.86 -10.06 2.98
N ARG A 407 3.31 -9.16 2.09
CA ARG A 407 3.74 -9.48 0.73
C ARG A 407 5.12 -8.86 0.45
N PRO A 408 6.22 -9.47 0.91
CA PRO A 408 7.55 -8.87 0.83
C PRO A 408 8.07 -8.78 -0.61
N LEU A 409 7.59 -9.63 -1.53
CA LEU A 409 8.13 -9.80 -2.88
C LEU A 409 7.47 -8.91 -3.94
N LEU A 410 6.59 -7.97 -3.58
CA LEU A 410 5.80 -7.18 -4.55
C LEU A 410 6.62 -6.34 -5.54
N SER A 411 7.90 -6.09 -5.25
CA SER A 411 8.82 -5.38 -6.15
C SER A 411 9.78 -6.30 -6.90
N VAL A 412 9.62 -7.62 -6.75
CA VAL A 412 10.52 -8.64 -7.32
C VAL A 412 9.87 -9.25 -8.56
N THR A 413 10.64 -9.43 -9.63
CA THR A 413 10.17 -10.10 -10.85
C THR A 413 10.10 -11.62 -10.65
N LYS A 414 9.23 -12.28 -11.41
CA LYS A 414 9.11 -13.74 -11.36
C LYS A 414 10.43 -14.46 -11.70
N ASP A 415 11.19 -13.96 -12.66
CA ASP A 415 12.44 -14.60 -13.08
C ASP A 415 13.49 -14.65 -11.97
N ARG A 416 13.52 -13.64 -11.09
CA ARG A 416 14.38 -13.65 -9.90
C ARG A 416 13.94 -14.67 -8.86
N LEU A 417 12.64 -14.97 -8.75
CA LEU A 417 12.12 -16.02 -7.87
C LEU A 417 12.51 -17.40 -8.39
N ILE A 418 12.38 -17.62 -9.70
CA ILE A 418 12.86 -18.83 -10.37
C ILE A 418 14.36 -19.01 -10.13
N LYS A 419 15.16 -17.97 -10.40
CA LYS A 419 16.61 -18.01 -10.18
C LYS A 419 16.97 -18.34 -8.73
N THR A 420 16.26 -17.76 -7.77
CA THR A 420 16.46 -18.04 -6.34
C THR A 420 16.18 -19.51 -6.01
N CYS A 421 15.10 -20.10 -6.53
CA CYS A 421 14.81 -21.51 -6.32
C CYS A 421 15.84 -22.42 -6.99
N VAL A 422 16.25 -22.10 -8.22
CA VAL A 422 17.26 -22.87 -8.96
C VAL A 422 18.59 -22.89 -8.22
N GLU A 423 19.11 -21.73 -7.82
CA GLU A 423 20.40 -21.67 -7.12
C GLU A 423 20.38 -22.32 -5.73
N ALA A 424 19.24 -22.28 -5.06
CA ALA A 424 19.06 -22.91 -3.75
C ALA A 424 18.60 -24.38 -3.85
N ASN A 425 18.53 -24.97 -5.06
CA ASN A 425 18.04 -26.33 -5.32
C ASN A 425 16.66 -26.62 -4.67
N ILE A 426 15.75 -25.66 -4.73
CA ILE A 426 14.41 -25.76 -4.15
C ILE A 426 13.45 -26.32 -5.20
N PRO A 427 12.87 -27.52 -5.01
CA PRO A 427 11.89 -28.05 -5.95
C PRO A 427 10.57 -27.27 -5.86
N TRP A 428 9.85 -27.17 -6.97
CA TRP A 428 8.49 -26.64 -7.02
C TRP A 428 7.62 -27.46 -7.96
N ILE A 429 6.31 -27.30 -7.84
CA ILE A 429 5.31 -27.94 -8.69
C ILE A 429 4.81 -26.91 -9.70
N GLU A 430 4.76 -27.29 -10.98
CA GLU A 430 4.15 -26.48 -12.03
C GLU A 430 2.67 -26.83 -12.19
N ASP A 431 1.79 -25.85 -11.98
CA ASP A 431 0.36 -26.02 -12.21
C ASP A 431 0.04 -25.93 -13.73
N PRO A 432 -0.52 -26.99 -14.35
CA PRO A 432 -0.84 -27.01 -15.77
C PRO A 432 -1.80 -25.90 -16.22
N SER A 433 -2.66 -25.40 -15.30
CA SER A 433 -3.61 -24.33 -15.61
C SER A 433 -2.95 -22.98 -15.92
N ASN A 434 -1.67 -22.81 -15.59
CA ASN A 434 -0.90 -21.60 -15.91
C ASN A 434 -0.74 -21.36 -17.41
N GLN A 435 -0.92 -22.38 -18.24
CA GLN A 435 -0.81 -22.29 -19.71
C GLN A 435 -2.15 -22.00 -20.39
N SER A 436 -3.28 -22.08 -19.68
CA SER A 436 -4.61 -21.86 -20.27
C SER A 436 -4.89 -20.37 -20.56
N THR A 437 -5.43 -20.06 -21.74
CA THR A 437 -5.91 -18.71 -22.08
C THR A 437 -7.32 -18.40 -21.57
N ASP A 438 -8.00 -19.35 -20.93
CA ASP A 438 -9.38 -19.18 -20.43
C ASP A 438 -9.46 -18.17 -19.27
N HIS A 439 -8.33 -17.93 -18.61
CA HIS A 439 -8.24 -17.06 -17.46
C HIS A 439 -7.79 -15.65 -17.86
N LYS A 440 -8.61 -14.64 -17.57
CA LYS A 440 -8.33 -13.20 -17.85
C LYS A 440 -6.93 -12.76 -17.41
N ARG A 441 -6.44 -13.33 -16.31
CA ARG A 441 -5.11 -13.04 -15.75
C ARG A 441 -3.99 -13.54 -16.67
N ASN A 442 -4.14 -14.73 -17.26
CA ASN A 442 -3.17 -15.29 -18.19
C ASN A 442 -3.11 -14.48 -19.49
N ILE A 443 -4.26 -14.03 -20.02
CA ILE A 443 -4.32 -13.12 -21.18
C ILE A 443 -3.51 -11.85 -20.93
N VAL A 444 -3.68 -11.22 -19.75
CA VAL A 444 -2.93 -10.03 -19.37
C VAL A 444 -1.42 -10.32 -19.29
N ARG A 445 -1.04 -11.44 -18.68
CA ARG A 445 0.36 -11.88 -18.59
C ARG A 445 1.01 -12.05 -19.96
N PHE A 446 0.36 -12.77 -20.88
CA PHE A 446 0.87 -12.96 -22.24
C PHE A 446 0.99 -11.63 -23.00
N SER A 447 0.01 -10.74 -22.85
CA SER A 447 0.02 -9.42 -23.48
C SER A 447 1.19 -8.56 -22.97
N LEU A 448 1.42 -8.54 -21.65
CA LEU A 448 2.56 -7.85 -21.04
C LEU A 448 3.90 -8.37 -21.56
N ASN A 449 4.05 -9.69 -21.66
CA ASN A 449 5.28 -10.29 -22.17
C ASN A 449 5.54 -9.88 -23.62
N LYS A 450 4.49 -9.88 -24.48
CA LYS A 450 4.60 -9.44 -25.87
C LYS A 450 5.02 -7.96 -25.98
N LEU A 451 4.43 -7.09 -25.17
CA LEU A 451 4.76 -5.66 -25.16
C LEU A 451 6.19 -5.40 -24.67
N ASN A 452 6.62 -6.10 -23.60
CA ASN A 452 8.00 -6.00 -23.12
C ASN A 452 9.00 -6.49 -24.17
N LYS A 453 8.72 -7.61 -24.85
CA LYS A 453 9.58 -8.12 -25.94
C LYS A 453 9.70 -7.10 -27.07
N ARG A 454 8.58 -6.53 -27.54
CA ARG A 454 8.62 -5.49 -28.58
C ARG A 454 9.41 -4.26 -28.15
N TYR A 455 9.20 -3.76 -26.93
CA TYR A 455 9.98 -2.62 -26.43
C TYR A 455 11.49 -2.92 -26.38
N LEU A 456 11.88 -4.13 -25.98
CA LEU A 456 13.29 -4.55 -25.93
C LEU A 456 13.90 -4.70 -27.33
N VAL A 457 13.16 -5.25 -28.28
CA VAL A 457 13.63 -5.50 -29.66
C VAL A 457 13.64 -4.24 -30.51
N GLU A 458 12.55 -3.48 -30.47
CA GLU A 458 12.33 -2.34 -31.38
C GLU A 458 12.87 -1.02 -30.80
N GLY A 459 13.08 -0.92 -29.48
CA GLY A 459 13.62 0.28 -28.83
C GLY A 459 12.74 1.54 -28.92
N LEU A 460 11.52 1.41 -29.46
CA LEU A 460 10.61 2.52 -29.70
C LEU A 460 10.06 3.07 -28.37
N ARG A 461 10.32 4.35 -28.12
CA ARG A 461 9.85 5.06 -26.90
C ARG A 461 8.34 5.04 -26.71
N GLU A 462 7.58 4.85 -27.78
CA GLU A 462 6.12 4.77 -27.74
C GLU A 462 5.59 3.55 -26.96
N TYR A 463 6.35 2.45 -26.91
CA TYR A 463 5.98 1.25 -26.16
C TYR A 463 6.45 1.26 -24.71
N GLU A 464 7.39 2.14 -24.36
CA GLU A 464 7.94 2.24 -23.01
C GLU A 464 6.85 2.41 -21.92
N PRO A 465 5.80 3.24 -22.10
CA PRO A 465 4.73 3.38 -21.10
C PRO A 465 3.94 2.08 -20.85
N LEU A 466 3.91 1.18 -21.83
CA LEU A 466 3.21 -0.11 -21.77
C LEU A 466 4.12 -1.25 -21.26
N SER A 467 5.41 -0.99 -21.10
CA SER A 467 6.36 -1.92 -20.51
C SER A 467 6.15 -2.08 -19.00
N THR A 468 6.79 -3.09 -18.41
CA THR A 468 6.89 -3.27 -16.95
C THR A 468 7.37 -1.99 -16.25
N GLY A 469 8.35 -1.30 -16.81
CA GLY A 469 8.91 -0.06 -16.24
C GLY A 469 7.90 1.09 -16.25
N GLY A 470 7.25 1.33 -17.40
CA GLY A 470 6.22 2.35 -17.56
C GLY A 470 5.02 2.14 -16.64
N LEU A 471 4.50 0.91 -16.60
CA LEU A 471 3.38 0.55 -15.73
C LEU A 471 3.73 0.63 -14.24
N LEU A 472 4.97 0.30 -13.86
CA LEU A 472 5.45 0.47 -12.49
C LEU A 472 5.50 1.95 -12.08
N ARG A 473 5.99 2.85 -12.96
CA ARG A 473 5.97 4.30 -12.70
C ARG A 473 4.54 4.81 -12.54
N PHE A 474 3.63 4.40 -13.43
CA PHE A 474 2.21 4.75 -13.32
C PHE A 474 1.60 4.27 -11.99
N MET A 475 1.83 3.02 -11.62
CA MET A 475 1.33 2.45 -10.36
C MET A 475 1.88 3.19 -9.14
N ASN A 476 3.17 3.54 -9.13
CA ASN A 476 3.77 4.32 -8.05
C ASN A 476 3.15 5.72 -7.94
N HIS A 477 2.93 6.40 -9.07
CA HIS A 477 2.22 7.68 -9.08
C HIS A 477 0.79 7.56 -8.51
N MET A 478 0.05 6.51 -8.88
CA MET A 478 -1.29 6.24 -8.31
C MET A 478 -1.24 5.94 -6.81
N LYS A 479 -0.19 5.27 -6.34
CA LYS A 479 0.04 5.01 -4.91
C LYS A 479 0.30 6.30 -4.14
N ASP A 480 1.07 7.23 -4.69
CA ASP A 480 1.34 8.54 -4.06
C ASP A 480 0.06 9.37 -3.96
N HIS A 481 -0.73 9.41 -5.03
CA HIS A 481 -2.04 10.08 -5.03
C HIS A 481 -3.01 9.46 -4.00
N LYS A 482 -3.06 8.13 -3.93
CA LYS A 482 -3.85 7.41 -2.93
C LYS A 482 -3.41 7.79 -1.50
N ASN A 483 -2.11 7.82 -1.24
CA ASN A 483 -1.56 8.16 0.07
C ASN A 483 -1.89 9.60 0.47
N TYR A 484 -1.68 10.55 -0.45
CA TYR A 484 -2.01 11.97 -0.23
C TYR A 484 -3.48 12.14 0.12
N ILE A 485 -4.39 11.58 -0.69
CA ILE A 485 -5.82 11.73 -0.48
C ILE A 485 -6.27 11.02 0.82
N ASN A 486 -5.72 9.85 1.13
CA ASN A 486 -6.00 9.17 2.40
C ASN A 486 -5.54 10.00 3.61
N SER A 487 -4.42 10.72 3.51
CA SER A 487 -3.96 11.62 4.57
C SER A 487 -4.99 12.73 4.84
N GLN A 488 -5.57 13.32 3.78
CA GLN A 488 -6.59 14.36 3.89
C GLN A 488 -7.89 13.80 4.50
N VAL A 489 -8.34 12.65 4.02
CA VAL A 489 -9.53 11.94 4.56
C VAL A 489 -9.35 11.62 6.04
N ASN A 490 -8.19 11.11 6.45
CA ASN A 490 -7.90 10.79 7.84
C ASN A 490 -7.87 12.05 8.73
N LYS A 491 -7.28 13.15 8.26
CA LYS A 491 -7.31 14.45 8.97
C LYS A 491 -8.75 14.92 9.20
N ILE A 492 -9.59 14.87 8.17
CA ILE A 492 -10.99 15.30 8.27
C ILE A 492 -11.77 14.42 9.24
N ILE A 493 -11.64 13.09 9.15
CA ILE A 493 -12.33 12.15 10.03
C ILE A 493 -11.90 12.31 11.49
N ARG A 494 -10.61 12.55 11.75
CA ARG A 494 -10.08 12.74 13.12
C ARG A 494 -10.42 14.12 13.70
N ASN A 495 -10.61 15.13 12.86
CA ASN A 495 -10.88 16.48 13.32
C ASN A 495 -12.34 16.65 13.76
N LYS A 496 -12.54 16.69 15.08
CA LYS A 496 -13.86 16.82 15.71
C LYS A 496 -14.53 18.19 15.49
N GLU A 497 -13.77 19.23 15.17
CA GLU A 497 -14.29 20.58 14.98
C GLU A 497 -15.00 20.74 13.63
N TYR A 498 -14.46 20.17 12.56
CA TYR A 498 -14.95 20.43 11.19
C TYR A 498 -15.89 19.36 10.63
N SER A 499 -15.84 18.11 11.09
CA SER A 499 -16.60 17.02 10.45
C SER A 499 -17.61 16.32 11.35
N LYS A 500 -17.48 16.44 12.69
CA LYS A 500 -18.32 15.75 13.70
C LYS A 500 -18.81 14.36 13.21
N ILE A 501 -17.86 13.56 12.71
CA ILE A 501 -18.11 12.17 12.30
C ILE A 501 -17.86 11.29 13.52
N ASN A 502 -18.88 10.54 13.93
CA ASN A 502 -18.76 9.60 15.04
C ASN A 502 -19.06 8.18 14.57
N PHE A 503 -18.12 7.27 14.83
CA PHE A 503 -18.24 5.85 14.57
C PHE A 503 -18.52 5.13 15.89
N ASP A 504 -19.74 4.62 16.06
CA ASP A 504 -20.11 3.89 17.26
C ASP A 504 -19.86 2.39 17.08
N ASN A 505 -18.79 1.90 17.70
CA ASN A 505 -18.36 0.51 17.63
C ASN A 505 -19.30 -0.46 18.39
N ASN A 506 -20.20 0.02 19.25
CA ASN A 506 -21.10 -0.84 20.01
C ASN A 506 -22.31 -1.27 19.20
N ASN A 507 -22.81 -0.40 18.31
CA ASN A 507 -24.02 -0.64 17.51
C ASN A 507 -23.77 -0.66 15.99
N GLY A 508 -22.56 -0.28 15.54
CA GLY A 508 -22.17 -0.25 14.13
C GLY A 508 -22.85 0.87 13.33
N ILE A 509 -23.20 1.96 14.01
CA ILE A 509 -23.82 3.15 13.41
C ILE A 509 -22.75 4.23 13.24
N CYS A 510 -22.90 5.03 12.19
CA CYS A 510 -22.09 6.23 12.02
C CYS A 510 -23.01 7.45 11.97
N SER A 511 -22.65 8.50 12.70
CA SER A 511 -23.28 9.81 12.55
C SER A 511 -22.32 10.82 11.94
N LEU A 512 -22.88 11.74 11.16
CA LEU A 512 -22.19 12.81 10.44
C LEU A 512 -22.99 14.10 10.68
N SER A 513 -22.37 15.12 11.27
CA SER A 513 -23.04 16.42 11.44
C SER A 513 -22.43 17.44 10.49
N LEU A 514 -23.26 18.09 9.69
CA LEU A 514 -22.83 19.12 8.75
C LEU A 514 -23.35 20.50 9.21
N PRO A 515 -22.52 21.56 9.14
CA PRO A 515 -22.97 22.93 9.38
C PRO A 515 -24.01 23.34 8.34
N ASN A 516 -24.97 24.16 8.74
CA ASN A 516 -25.95 24.75 7.85
C ASN A 516 -25.98 26.28 8.05
N PRO A 517 -25.63 27.09 7.03
CA PRO A 517 -25.20 26.69 5.69
C PRO A 517 -23.82 26.02 5.67
N ILE A 518 -23.55 25.23 4.63
CA ILE A 518 -22.25 24.57 4.43
C ILE A 518 -21.23 25.60 3.93
N PRO A 519 -20.09 25.82 4.62
CA PRO A 519 -19.05 26.74 4.14
C PRO A 519 -18.46 26.31 2.80
N SER A 520 -18.09 27.27 1.95
CA SER A 520 -17.51 27.00 0.61
C SER A 520 -16.22 26.17 0.65
N SER A 521 -15.43 26.30 1.72
CA SER A 521 -14.20 25.54 1.94
C SER A 521 -14.41 24.11 2.45
N HIS A 522 -15.65 23.76 2.83
CA HIS A 522 -15.97 22.50 3.50
C HIS A 522 -15.72 21.28 2.58
N TRP A 523 -15.15 20.21 3.15
CA TRP A 523 -14.76 19.02 2.39
C TRP A 523 -15.91 18.33 1.66
N ILE A 524 -17.14 18.47 2.17
CA ILE A 524 -18.34 17.90 1.53
C ILE A 524 -18.57 18.50 0.15
N LEU A 525 -18.14 19.74 -0.13
CA LEU A 525 -18.28 20.33 -1.47
C LEU A 525 -17.15 19.84 -2.43
N LYS A 526 -16.07 19.27 -1.89
CA LYS A 526 -14.98 18.68 -2.66
C LYS A 526 -15.32 17.22 -3.00
N LYS A 527 -16.02 17.00 -4.12
CA LYS A 527 -16.56 15.68 -4.56
C LYS A 527 -15.60 14.49 -4.38
N HIS A 528 -14.31 14.66 -4.70
CA HIS A 528 -13.30 13.59 -4.57
C HIS A 528 -12.99 13.22 -3.10
N LEU A 529 -13.03 14.17 -2.16
CA LEU A 529 -12.91 13.90 -0.73
C LEU A 529 -14.22 13.33 -0.18
N ALA A 530 -15.34 13.96 -0.55
CA ALA A 530 -16.66 13.60 -0.04
C ALA A 530 -17.04 12.15 -0.34
N THR A 531 -16.86 11.71 -1.59
CA THR A 531 -17.12 10.32 -2.00
C THR A 531 -16.25 9.32 -1.24
N ARG A 532 -15.00 9.65 -0.91
CA ARG A 532 -14.11 8.77 -0.14
C ARG A 532 -14.48 8.68 1.33
N ILE A 533 -14.84 9.81 1.95
CA ILE A 533 -15.32 9.85 3.34
C ILE A 533 -16.62 9.06 3.45
N ILE A 534 -17.58 9.30 2.56
CA ILE A 534 -18.86 8.57 2.53
C ILE A 534 -18.62 7.07 2.27
N SER A 535 -17.71 6.70 1.36
CA SER A 535 -17.32 5.31 1.15
C SER A 535 -16.79 4.64 2.42
N ARG A 536 -15.97 5.36 3.21
CA ARG A 536 -15.42 4.87 4.48
C ARG A 536 -16.49 4.70 5.55
N ILE A 537 -17.43 5.64 5.64
CA ILE A 537 -18.62 5.55 6.50
C ILE A 537 -19.45 4.31 6.15
N ILE A 538 -19.77 4.14 4.87
CA ILE A 538 -20.55 3.01 4.39
C ILE A 538 -19.83 1.67 4.64
N ARG A 539 -18.52 1.58 4.38
CA ARG A 539 -17.75 0.34 4.63
C ARG A 539 -17.76 -0.04 6.11
N PHE A 540 -17.70 0.94 7.00
CA PHE A 540 -17.85 0.71 8.44
C PHE A 540 -19.24 0.16 8.77
N VAL A 541 -20.30 0.87 8.41
CA VAL A 541 -21.70 0.48 8.72
C VAL A 541 -22.07 -0.87 8.10
N LYS A 542 -21.59 -1.13 6.88
CA LYS A 542 -21.80 -2.40 6.19
C LYS A 542 -20.83 -3.49 6.66
N CYS A 543 -19.79 -3.20 7.42
CA CYS A 543 -18.72 -4.16 7.75
C CYS A 543 -18.22 -4.90 6.48
N SER A 544 -18.12 -4.15 5.38
CA SER A 544 -17.80 -4.69 4.05
C SER A 544 -16.30 -4.60 3.79
N GLU A 545 -15.72 -5.71 3.34
CA GLU A 545 -14.32 -5.77 2.92
C GLU A 545 -14.09 -4.90 1.68
N GLN A 546 -15.03 -4.93 0.73
CA GLN A 546 -15.00 -4.17 -0.51
C GLN A 546 -15.81 -2.86 -0.41
N PRO A 547 -15.34 -1.76 -1.04
CA PRO A 547 -16.14 -0.54 -1.19
C PRO A 547 -17.39 -0.80 -2.05
N LEU A 548 -18.45 -0.02 -1.83
CA LEU A 548 -19.60 -0.01 -2.74
C LEU A 548 -19.21 0.57 -4.11
N ARG A 549 -20.01 0.27 -5.13
CA ARG A 549 -19.92 0.93 -6.44
C ARG A 549 -20.04 2.45 -6.28
N LEU A 550 -19.26 3.19 -7.05
CA LEU A 550 -19.20 4.66 -6.99
C LEU A 550 -20.57 5.31 -7.18
N GLU A 551 -21.41 4.78 -8.07
CA GLU A 551 -22.77 5.27 -8.30
C GLU A 551 -23.62 5.30 -7.02
N SER A 552 -23.53 4.26 -6.19
CA SER A 552 -24.28 4.22 -4.92
C SER A 552 -23.76 5.24 -3.92
N ILE A 553 -22.44 5.48 -3.91
CA ILE A 553 -21.81 6.52 -3.07
C ILE A 553 -22.26 7.91 -3.54
N LEU A 554 -22.31 8.14 -4.85
CA LEU A 554 -22.75 9.40 -5.44
C LEU A 554 -24.22 9.70 -5.15
N LYS A 555 -25.09 8.67 -5.15
CA LYS A 555 -26.49 8.84 -4.75
C LYS A 555 -26.63 9.32 -3.30
N PHE A 556 -25.89 8.72 -2.35
CA PHE A 556 -25.85 9.21 -0.97
C PHE A 556 -25.31 10.65 -0.88
N TYR A 557 -24.21 10.93 -1.59
CA TYR A 557 -23.59 12.24 -1.64
C TYR A 557 -24.55 13.34 -2.15
N ASN A 558 -25.22 13.10 -3.28
CA ASN A 558 -26.16 14.06 -3.85
C ASN A 558 -27.36 14.28 -2.93
N HIS A 559 -27.89 13.22 -2.30
CA HIS A 559 -28.99 13.32 -1.33
C HIS A 559 -28.62 14.19 -0.12
N ILE A 560 -27.40 14.03 0.41
CA ILE A 560 -26.90 14.85 1.53
C ILE A 560 -26.85 16.34 1.14
N LEU A 561 -26.40 16.65 -0.08
CA LEU A 561 -26.30 18.02 -0.57
C LEU A 561 -27.68 18.64 -0.87
N SER A 562 -28.55 17.94 -1.58
CA SER A 562 -29.89 18.45 -1.95
C SER A 562 -30.75 18.76 -0.73
N SER A 563 -30.65 17.94 0.32
CA SER A 563 -31.36 18.15 1.58
C SER A 563 -30.73 19.20 2.48
N SER A 564 -29.50 19.65 2.19
CA SER A 564 -28.86 20.75 2.91
C SER A 564 -29.19 22.11 2.31
N SER A 565 -29.73 22.15 1.09
CA SER A 565 -30.14 23.37 0.38
C SER A 565 -31.64 23.72 0.49
N SER A 566 -32.51 22.82 0.97
CA SER A 566 -33.96 23.08 1.07
C SER A 566 -34.34 23.82 2.36
N LEU A 567 -34.78 25.07 2.21
CA LEU A 567 -34.79 26.09 3.26
C LEU A 567 -36.02 26.15 4.18
N HIS A 568 -37.16 25.48 3.93
CA HIS A 568 -38.40 25.85 4.66
C HIS A 568 -39.25 24.76 5.31
N ASP A 569 -39.04 23.48 5.06
CA ASP A 569 -39.93 22.46 5.63
C ASP A 569 -39.36 21.82 6.91
N MET A 570 -40.08 22.04 8.02
CA MET A 570 -39.85 21.39 9.32
C MET A 570 -40.32 19.91 9.34
N ASN A 571 -41.03 19.43 8.31
CA ASN A 571 -41.74 18.15 8.31
C ASN A 571 -41.30 17.11 7.26
N LEU A 572 -40.30 17.37 6.43
CA LEU A 572 -39.84 16.38 5.44
C LEU A 572 -38.71 15.50 6.02
N ASN A 573 -39.03 14.24 6.29
CA ASN A 573 -38.06 13.20 6.60
C ASN A 573 -37.24 12.88 5.35
N TYR A 574 -36.04 13.49 5.21
CA TYR A 574 -35.11 13.26 4.11
C TYR A 574 -34.38 11.92 4.22
N ASN A 575 -35.12 10.83 4.12
CA ASN A 575 -34.60 9.47 4.27
C ASN A 575 -34.38 8.82 2.90
N ILE A 576 -33.25 8.16 2.72
CA ILE A 576 -32.98 7.36 1.53
C ILE A 576 -32.39 6.01 1.93
N THR A 577 -32.79 4.95 1.24
CA THR A 577 -32.24 3.61 1.42
C THR A 577 -31.56 3.16 0.13
N LEU A 578 -30.30 2.78 0.22
CA LEU A 578 -29.55 2.21 -0.91
C LEU A 578 -28.68 1.05 -0.43
N ASN A 579 -28.70 -0.07 -1.14
CA ASN A 579 -27.87 -1.25 -0.85
C ASN A 579 -27.92 -1.72 0.61
N LYS A 580 -29.13 -1.72 1.20
CA LYS A 580 -29.41 -2.08 2.61
C LYS A 580 -28.78 -1.13 3.63
N ILE A 581 -28.44 0.08 3.23
CA ILE A 581 -28.01 1.17 4.11
C ILE A 581 -29.09 2.23 4.08
N LEU A 582 -29.60 2.57 5.25
CA LEU A 582 -30.51 3.67 5.48
C LEU A 582 -29.70 4.89 5.91
N LEU A 583 -29.91 5.98 5.19
CA LEU A 583 -29.47 7.30 5.58
C LEU A 583 -30.69 8.07 6.10
N TYR A 584 -30.60 8.51 7.35
CA TYR A 584 -31.66 9.23 8.07
C TYR A 584 -31.14 10.61 8.47
N CYS A 585 -31.92 11.67 8.24
CA CYS A 585 -31.56 13.03 8.64
C CYS A 585 -32.46 13.50 9.79
N LYS A 586 -31.86 14.11 10.81
CA LYS A 586 -32.57 14.81 11.87
C LYS A 586 -31.98 16.22 12.03
N LYS A 587 -32.85 17.23 12.05
CA LYS A 587 -32.46 18.58 12.49
C LYS A 587 -32.36 18.55 14.02
N VAL A 588 -31.19 18.91 14.56
CA VAL A 588 -30.97 19.00 16.01
C VAL A 588 -30.66 20.46 16.35
N PRO A 589 -31.46 21.12 17.20
CA PRO A 589 -31.11 22.45 17.71
C PRO A 589 -29.92 22.30 18.66
N VAL A 590 -28.84 23.05 18.42
CA VAL A 590 -27.62 22.98 19.24
C VAL A 590 -27.61 24.14 20.23
N HIS A 591 -27.77 23.84 21.52
CA HIS A 591 -27.44 24.77 22.61
C HIS A 591 -25.96 24.59 23.01
N ILE A 592 -25.00 25.01 22.18
CA ILE A 592 -23.56 25.02 22.55
C ILE A 592 -22.89 26.31 22.02
N LYS A 593 -22.31 27.06 22.96
CA LYS A 593 -21.82 28.47 22.94
C LYS A 593 -20.63 28.83 22.03
N ILE A 594 -20.20 28.01 21.06
CA ILE A 594 -18.92 28.27 20.36
C ILE A 594 -19.09 28.75 18.91
N PHE A 595 -20.30 28.66 18.35
CA PHE A 595 -20.64 29.34 17.10
C PHE A 595 -21.97 30.04 17.28
N GLU A 596 -22.00 31.34 16.98
CA GLU A 596 -23.21 32.16 16.93
C GLU A 596 -24.26 31.49 16.03
N ASN A 597 -25.42 31.17 16.60
CA ASN A 597 -26.71 30.94 15.95
C ASN A 597 -26.75 30.05 14.68
N GLY A 598 -26.17 28.83 14.71
CA GLY A 598 -26.21 27.87 13.59
C GLY A 598 -26.95 26.56 13.88
N PHE A 599 -27.73 26.06 12.92
CA PHE A 599 -28.30 24.70 12.95
C PHE A 599 -27.32 23.68 12.34
N TYR A 600 -27.36 22.44 12.83
CA TYR A 600 -26.64 21.32 12.22
C TYR A 600 -27.63 20.30 11.64
N ASN A 601 -27.34 19.84 10.43
CA ASN A 601 -28.01 18.68 9.86
C ASN A 601 -27.27 17.43 10.35
N HIS A 602 -27.96 16.60 11.13
CA HIS A 602 -27.39 15.39 11.69
C HIS A 602 -27.83 14.18 10.85
N TRP A 603 -26.88 13.62 10.11
CA TRP A 603 -27.05 12.47 9.26
C TRP A 603 -26.63 11.20 10.00
N ILE A 604 -27.48 10.18 9.97
CA ILE A 604 -27.22 8.89 10.60
C ILE A 604 -27.21 7.81 9.52
N PHE A 605 -26.09 7.11 9.41
CA PHE A 605 -25.90 5.95 8.55
C PHE A 605 -26.08 4.67 9.38
N CYS A 606 -27.06 3.86 9.01
CA CYS A 606 -27.31 2.57 9.63
C CYS A 606 -27.73 1.55 8.57
N ARG A 607 -27.70 0.26 8.89
CA ARG A 607 -28.29 -0.74 7.99
C ARG A 607 -29.81 -0.64 8.01
N GLN A 608 -30.44 -0.97 6.89
CA GLN A 608 -31.89 -1.17 6.82
C GLN A 608 -32.28 -2.36 7.73
N PRO A 609 -33.46 -2.35 8.36
CA PRO A 609 -33.98 -3.52 9.06
C PRO A 609 -34.16 -4.71 8.13
N PHE A 610 -34.04 -5.91 8.68
CA PHE A 610 -34.43 -7.12 7.97
C PHE A 610 -35.92 -7.10 7.60
N THR A 611 -36.20 -7.58 6.40
CA THR A 611 -37.55 -8.04 6.05
C THR A 611 -37.88 -9.34 6.80
N SER A 612 -39.17 -9.70 6.91
CA SER A 612 -39.61 -10.95 7.55
C SER A 612 -38.97 -12.20 6.92
N LEU A 613 -38.77 -12.19 5.59
CA LEU A 613 -38.09 -13.24 4.84
C LEU A 613 -36.60 -13.33 5.18
N GLU A 614 -35.91 -12.18 5.25
CA GLU A 614 -34.49 -12.16 5.62
C GLU A 614 -34.28 -12.52 7.09
N GLU A 615 -35.22 -12.17 7.97
CA GLU A 615 -35.17 -12.55 9.38
C GLU A 615 -35.16 -14.07 9.55
N LYS A 616 -36.08 -14.79 8.89
CA LYS A 616 -36.12 -16.27 8.93
C LYS A 616 -34.79 -16.89 8.48
N LYS A 617 -34.13 -16.30 7.47
CA LYS A 617 -32.83 -16.78 6.95
C LYS A 617 -31.65 -16.48 7.88
N ASN A 618 -31.77 -15.53 8.79
CA ASN A 618 -30.70 -15.11 9.71
C ASN A 618 -30.87 -15.67 11.12
N ILE A 619 -31.87 -16.54 11.35
CA ILE A 619 -31.93 -17.34 12.58
C ILE A 619 -30.83 -18.37 12.50
N ILE A 620 -29.84 -18.25 13.39
CA ILE A 620 -28.68 -19.15 13.44
C ILE A 620 -28.69 -19.84 14.80
N ASN A 621 -28.65 -21.18 14.78
CA ASN A 621 -28.47 -21.99 15.97
C ASN A 621 -27.01 -21.91 16.42
N ILE A 622 -26.79 -21.63 17.70
CA ILE A 622 -25.47 -21.59 18.32
C ILE A 622 -25.31 -22.81 19.23
N GLN A 623 -24.23 -23.56 19.02
CA GLN A 623 -23.78 -24.62 19.92
C GLN A 623 -22.87 -24.05 21.03
N HIS A 624 -22.69 -24.84 22.10
CA HIS A 624 -21.75 -24.49 23.17
C HIS A 624 -20.33 -24.27 22.59
N ASP A 625 -19.68 -23.17 22.99
CA ASP A 625 -18.35 -22.74 22.55
C ASP A 625 -18.22 -22.42 21.06
N GLN A 626 -19.35 -22.37 20.34
CA GLN A 626 -19.38 -21.92 18.96
C GLN A 626 -19.41 -20.39 18.89
N VAL A 627 -18.56 -19.82 18.02
CA VAL A 627 -18.58 -18.40 17.67
C VAL A 627 -19.21 -18.23 16.29
N ILE A 628 -20.21 -17.36 16.20
CA ILE A 628 -20.96 -17.12 14.97
C ILE A 628 -20.91 -15.64 14.60
N LEU A 629 -20.63 -15.35 13.33
CA LEU A 629 -20.74 -13.99 12.78
C LEU A 629 -22.20 -13.70 12.39
N TRP A 630 -22.88 -12.90 13.20
CA TRP A 630 -24.25 -12.46 12.96
C TRP A 630 -24.31 -11.30 11.97
N ASP A 631 -24.97 -11.55 10.83
CA ASP A 631 -25.21 -10.58 9.75
C ASP A 631 -24.00 -9.72 9.37
N ASN A 632 -22.81 -10.33 9.39
CA ASN A 632 -21.54 -9.66 9.10
C ASN A 632 -21.15 -8.53 10.07
N ARG A 633 -21.85 -8.32 11.20
CA ARG A 633 -21.59 -7.20 12.12
C ARG A 633 -21.03 -7.62 13.47
N PHE A 634 -21.58 -8.66 14.07
CA PHE A 634 -21.26 -9.02 15.45
C PHE A 634 -20.83 -10.48 15.51
N PHE A 635 -19.65 -10.74 16.03
CA PHE A 635 -19.28 -12.07 16.46
C PHE A 635 -19.95 -12.34 17.80
N ILE A 636 -20.72 -13.41 17.87
CA ILE A 636 -21.50 -13.81 19.05
C ILE A 636 -21.06 -15.21 19.46
N GLY A 637 -20.66 -15.36 20.72
CA GLY A 637 -20.31 -16.65 21.32
C GLY A 637 -21.15 -16.92 22.57
N ILE A 638 -21.42 -18.20 22.83
CA ILE A 638 -22.09 -18.68 24.04
C ILE A 638 -21.24 -19.77 24.69
N ASN A 639 -20.83 -19.53 25.93
CA ASN A 639 -20.19 -20.53 26.77
C ASN A 639 -21.16 -20.91 27.90
N ILE A 640 -21.46 -22.21 28.00
CA ILE A 640 -22.29 -22.80 29.04
C ILE A 640 -21.34 -23.42 30.05
N LYS A 641 -21.30 -22.90 31.28
CA LYS A 641 -20.64 -23.59 32.38
C LYS A 641 -21.41 -24.89 32.63
N ASN A 642 -20.78 -26.03 32.37
CA ASN A 642 -21.31 -27.34 32.72
C ASN A 642 -21.46 -27.46 34.24
N ASN A 643 -22.58 -26.99 34.80
CA ASN A 643 -23.04 -27.48 36.09
C ASN A 643 -23.82 -28.77 35.81
N GLN A 644 -23.13 -29.90 35.81
CA GLN A 644 -23.79 -31.22 35.90
C GLN A 644 -24.59 -31.38 37.21
N THR A 645 -24.58 -30.40 38.12
CA THR A 645 -25.11 -30.49 39.48
C THR A 645 -26.48 -29.84 39.71
N ASP A 646 -26.99 -28.98 38.81
CA ASP A 646 -28.28 -28.28 39.05
C ASP A 646 -29.48 -28.92 38.35
N LEU A 647 -29.27 -29.82 37.38
CA LEU A 647 -30.36 -30.57 36.74
C LEU A 647 -30.95 -31.65 37.65
N PHE A 648 -30.24 -32.06 38.71
CA PHE A 648 -30.70 -33.10 39.64
C PHE A 648 -31.48 -32.57 40.86
N LYS A 649 -31.46 -31.26 41.15
CA LYS A 649 -32.11 -30.74 42.37
C LYS A 649 -33.59 -30.33 42.20
N ASN A 650 -34.09 -30.23 40.97
CA ASN A 650 -35.51 -29.94 40.70
C ASN A 650 -36.27 -31.10 40.04
N GLN A 651 -35.69 -32.31 39.97
CA GLN A 651 -36.41 -33.51 39.48
C GLN A 651 -37.27 -34.20 40.54
N ILE A 652 -37.30 -33.70 41.78
CA ILE A 652 -38.19 -34.23 42.82
C ILE A 652 -39.38 -33.29 42.98
N GLN A 653 -40.21 -33.24 41.93
CA GLN A 653 -41.67 -33.02 41.94
C GLN A 653 -42.09 -32.65 40.50
N GLN A 654 -42.74 -33.61 39.83
CA GLN A 654 -43.31 -33.60 38.47
C GLN A 654 -42.46 -34.27 37.38
N LYS A 655 -42.98 -35.40 36.89
CA LYS A 655 -42.49 -36.17 35.73
C LYS A 655 -42.61 -35.33 34.45
N ILE A 656 -41.58 -34.54 34.16
CA ILE A 656 -41.46 -33.75 32.93
C ILE A 656 -40.20 -34.21 32.19
N ILE A 657 -40.33 -34.69 30.95
CA ILE A 657 -39.17 -34.95 30.08
C ILE A 657 -38.75 -33.61 29.49
N SER A 658 -37.59 -33.09 29.91
CA SER A 658 -37.01 -31.86 29.37
C SER A 658 -36.00 -32.19 28.27
N LEU A 659 -36.20 -31.62 27.08
CA LEU A 659 -35.23 -31.69 25.99
C LEU A 659 -34.11 -30.67 26.21
N SER A 660 -32.91 -30.97 25.69
CA SER A 660 -31.77 -30.06 25.75
C SER A 660 -32.14 -28.69 25.13
N PRO A 661 -31.84 -27.57 25.80
CA PRO A 661 -32.17 -26.26 25.28
C PRO A 661 -31.39 -25.96 24.00
N GLN A 662 -32.07 -25.37 23.02
CA GLN A 662 -31.47 -24.84 21.81
C GLN A 662 -31.26 -23.33 21.97
N TYR A 663 -30.14 -22.84 21.44
CA TYR A 663 -29.83 -21.41 21.46
C TYR A 663 -29.83 -20.89 20.03
N TYR A 664 -30.47 -19.75 19.81
CA TYR A 664 -30.45 -19.11 18.50
C TYR A 664 -30.39 -17.58 18.61
N ILE A 665 -29.96 -16.95 17.51
CA ILE A 665 -29.87 -15.49 17.38
C ILE A 665 -31.02 -14.99 16.51
N ARG A 666 -31.72 -13.94 16.96
CA ARG A 666 -32.61 -13.14 16.10
C ARG A 666 -32.52 -11.66 16.42
N ARG A 667 -33.29 -10.82 15.73
CA ARG A 667 -33.37 -9.38 16.06
C ARG A 667 -34.21 -9.11 17.31
N LEU A 668 -33.93 -7.98 17.96
CA LEU A 668 -34.75 -7.43 19.05
C LEU A 668 -36.08 -6.87 18.52
N HIS A 669 -37.20 -7.33 19.12
CA HIS A 669 -38.56 -6.86 18.85
C HIS A 669 -39.11 -5.95 19.95
N SER A 670 -40.14 -5.17 19.66
CA SER A 670 -40.82 -4.33 20.67
C SER A 670 -41.42 -5.15 21.81
N LYS A 671 -41.96 -6.35 21.51
CA LYS A 671 -42.49 -7.30 22.52
C LYS A 671 -41.39 -7.77 23.48
N ASP A 672 -40.16 -7.92 23.00
CA ASP A 672 -39.03 -8.33 23.84
C ASP A 672 -38.72 -7.27 24.89
N ILE A 673 -38.71 -6.00 24.47
CA ILE A 673 -38.49 -4.85 25.37
C ILE A 673 -39.57 -4.82 26.45
N TYR A 674 -40.83 -5.01 26.07
CA TYR A 674 -41.93 -5.10 27.02
C TYR A 674 -41.76 -6.27 28.00
N ASN A 675 -41.43 -7.46 27.50
CA ASN A 675 -41.20 -8.64 28.32
C ASN A 675 -40.03 -8.46 29.31
N ILE A 676 -38.97 -7.75 28.92
CA ILE A 676 -37.83 -7.42 29.80
C ILE A 676 -38.28 -6.55 30.96
N PHE A 677 -39.18 -5.59 30.72
CA PHE A 677 -39.71 -4.71 31.76
C PHE A 677 -40.78 -5.36 32.64
N GLU A 678 -41.64 -6.23 32.09
CA GLU A 678 -42.72 -6.87 32.85
C GLU A 678 -42.25 -8.09 33.66
N LYS A 679 -41.48 -9.03 33.10
CA LYS A 679 -41.11 -10.29 33.80
C LYS A 679 -40.26 -10.10 35.06
N LYS A 680 -39.62 -8.94 35.27
CA LYS A 680 -38.78 -8.67 36.45
C LYS A 680 -39.35 -7.66 37.44
N LYS A 681 -40.57 -7.14 37.22
CA LYS A 681 -41.30 -6.38 38.26
C LYS A 681 -41.44 -7.17 39.57
N ASN A 682 -41.44 -8.50 39.49
CA ASN A 682 -41.71 -9.38 40.62
C ASN A 682 -40.50 -9.68 41.52
N ASN A 683 -39.23 -9.48 41.11
CA ASN A 683 -38.09 -9.95 41.93
C ASN A 683 -37.00 -8.92 42.32
N HIS A 684 -36.73 -7.79 41.64
CA HIS A 684 -35.75 -6.80 42.16
C HIS A 684 -35.94 -5.40 41.52
N LYS A 685 -36.44 -4.41 42.28
CA LYS A 685 -36.70 -3.04 41.77
C LYS A 685 -35.45 -2.32 41.24
N ASN A 686 -34.29 -2.46 41.90
CA ASN A 686 -33.06 -1.73 41.51
C ASN A 686 -32.44 -2.20 40.19
N ILE A 687 -32.52 -3.49 39.88
CA ILE A 687 -31.99 -4.08 38.64
C ILE A 687 -32.80 -3.61 37.41
N ASN A 688 -34.11 -3.41 37.57
CA ASN A 688 -34.97 -2.92 36.50
C ASN A 688 -34.64 -1.47 36.10
N ILE A 689 -34.24 -0.63 37.07
CA ILE A 689 -33.83 0.76 36.81
C ILE A 689 -32.57 0.80 35.94
N ILE A 690 -31.57 -0.05 36.25
CA ILE A 690 -30.32 -0.13 35.48
C ILE A 690 -30.59 -0.50 34.02
N TYR A 691 -31.38 -1.55 33.77
CA TYR A 691 -31.71 -1.97 32.41
C TYR A 691 -32.55 -0.96 31.65
N LYS A 692 -33.51 -0.33 32.33
CA LYS A 692 -34.31 0.74 31.75
C LYS A 692 -33.43 1.90 31.30
N ASN A 693 -32.52 2.36 32.16
CA ASN A 693 -31.61 3.44 31.83
C ASN A 693 -30.72 3.09 30.62
N ILE A 694 -30.12 1.90 30.58
CA ILE A 694 -29.27 1.48 29.44
C ILE A 694 -30.09 1.43 28.13
N ILE A 695 -31.30 0.87 28.17
CA ILE A 695 -32.16 0.77 26.98
C ILE A 695 -32.64 2.15 26.53
N GLU A 696 -33.03 3.03 27.46
CA GLU A 696 -33.47 4.39 27.15
C GLU A 696 -32.32 5.24 26.59
N GLU A 697 -31.12 5.12 27.17
CA GLU A 697 -29.90 5.75 26.66
C GLU A 697 -29.60 5.29 25.23
N TYR A 698 -29.65 3.98 24.96
CA TYR A 698 -29.50 3.46 23.60
C TYR A 698 -30.57 4.01 22.65
N LYS A 699 -31.84 4.02 23.07
CA LYS A 699 -32.96 4.54 22.27
C LYS A 699 -32.79 6.02 21.92
N LYS A 700 -32.17 6.82 22.79
CA LYS A 700 -31.89 8.25 22.56
C LYS A 700 -30.83 8.44 21.46
N ASN A 701 -29.85 7.55 21.41
CA ASN A 701 -28.71 7.65 20.50
C ASN A 701 -28.93 6.96 19.15
N VAL A 702 -29.99 6.17 19.00
CA VAL A 702 -30.23 5.32 17.82
C VAL A 702 -31.61 5.59 17.19
N PRO A 703 -31.70 5.81 15.85
CA PRO A 703 -32.98 5.94 15.15
C PRO A 703 -33.89 4.74 15.41
N TYR A 704 -35.20 4.98 15.50
CA TYR A 704 -36.19 3.93 15.78
C TYR A 704 -35.98 2.67 14.95
N ILE A 705 -35.75 2.86 13.65
CA ILE A 705 -35.59 1.79 12.68
C ILE A 705 -34.29 0.97 12.88
N ALA A 706 -33.22 1.56 13.41
CA ALA A 706 -31.97 0.86 13.72
C ALA A 706 -32.05 0.02 15.01
N ARG A 707 -33.07 0.21 15.85
CA ARG A 707 -33.31 -0.63 17.04
C ARG A 707 -33.64 -2.08 16.66
N HIS A 708 -34.22 -2.30 15.48
CA HIS A 708 -34.56 -3.63 14.96
C HIS A 708 -33.37 -4.39 14.35
N ASN A 709 -32.18 -3.80 14.36
CA ASN A 709 -30.94 -4.41 13.91
C ASN A 709 -30.04 -4.84 15.07
N ILE A 710 -30.58 -4.95 16.29
CA ILE A 710 -29.88 -5.45 17.48
C ILE A 710 -30.04 -6.97 17.57
N PRO A 711 -28.97 -7.76 17.77
CA PRO A 711 -29.10 -9.18 18.02
C PRO A 711 -29.58 -9.44 19.44
N VAL A 712 -30.41 -10.46 19.59
CA VAL A 712 -30.77 -11.06 20.88
C VAL A 712 -30.45 -12.54 20.85
N ILE A 713 -29.96 -13.05 21.97
CA ILE A 713 -29.70 -14.47 22.16
C ILE A 713 -30.87 -15.09 22.91
N ILE A 714 -31.44 -16.14 22.33
CA ILE A 714 -32.64 -16.79 22.83
C ILE A 714 -32.34 -18.22 23.21
N LYS A 715 -32.81 -18.61 24.39
CA LYS A 715 -32.88 -19.99 24.85
C LYS A 715 -34.29 -20.49 24.54
N LYS A 716 -34.39 -21.52 23.71
CA LYS A 716 -35.62 -22.27 23.41
C LYS A 716 -35.51 -23.64 24.06
N TRP A 717 -36.54 -24.05 24.79
CA TRP A 717 -36.61 -25.38 25.38
C TRP A 717 -38.00 -25.95 25.22
N HIS A 718 -38.04 -27.28 25.22
CA HIS A 718 -39.27 -28.03 25.07
C HIS A 718 -39.46 -28.92 26.29
N TRP A 719 -40.72 -29.14 26.63
CA TRP A 719 -41.12 -30.08 27.67
C TRP A 719 -42.43 -30.75 27.27
N ILE A 720 -42.61 -31.99 27.71
CA ILE A 720 -43.81 -32.77 27.39
C ILE A 720 -44.69 -32.80 28.65
N SER A 721 -45.97 -32.43 28.52
CA SER A 721 -46.93 -32.56 29.62
C SER A 721 -47.37 -34.01 29.80
N LEU A 722 -48.01 -34.31 30.93
CA LEU A 722 -48.49 -35.66 31.25
C LEU A 722 -49.41 -36.24 30.16
N ASP A 723 -50.16 -35.39 29.46
CA ASP A 723 -51.07 -35.76 28.37
C ASP A 723 -50.37 -35.99 27.01
N GLY A 724 -49.03 -35.99 26.97
CA GLY A 724 -48.24 -36.18 25.76
C GLY A 724 -48.09 -34.94 24.87
N ASN A 725 -48.63 -33.78 25.28
CA ASN A 725 -48.50 -32.55 24.51
C ASN A 725 -47.09 -31.94 24.63
N LEU A 726 -46.48 -31.64 23.49
CA LEU A 726 -45.20 -30.92 23.42
C LEU A 726 -45.44 -29.42 23.64
N HIS A 727 -44.87 -28.90 24.71
CA HIS A 727 -44.88 -27.46 25.01
C HIS A 727 -43.54 -26.84 24.65
N GLU A 728 -43.59 -25.68 24.02
CA GLU A 728 -42.43 -24.89 23.64
C GLU A 728 -42.36 -23.62 24.48
N ASN A 729 -41.17 -23.29 24.98
CA ASN A 729 -40.91 -22.03 25.65
C ASN A 729 -39.65 -21.37 25.12
N GLU A 730 -39.71 -20.04 25.00
CA GLU A 730 -38.58 -19.21 24.60
C GLU A 730 -38.32 -18.09 25.60
N LYS A 731 -37.04 -17.78 25.82
CA LYS A 731 -36.60 -16.67 26.68
C LYS A 731 -35.33 -16.03 26.15
N ILE A 732 -35.29 -14.71 26.15
CA ILE A 732 -34.07 -13.95 25.86
C ILE A 732 -33.13 -14.05 27.06
N ILE A 733 -31.89 -14.40 26.80
CA ILE A 733 -30.86 -14.52 27.84
C ILE A 733 -29.85 -13.38 27.80
N ASN A 734 -29.63 -12.73 26.65
CA ASN A 734 -28.69 -11.62 26.52
C ASN A 734 -29.04 -10.67 25.35
N ILE A 735 -28.74 -9.38 25.50
CA ILE A 735 -28.74 -8.36 24.44
C ILE A 735 -27.31 -7.78 24.33
N PRO A 736 -26.48 -8.33 23.44
CA PRO A 736 -25.05 -8.07 23.54
C PRO A 736 -24.60 -6.66 23.17
N THR A 737 -25.30 -5.97 22.26
CA THR A 737 -24.96 -4.58 21.89
C THR A 737 -25.20 -3.58 23.03
N LEU A 738 -25.99 -3.97 24.03
CA LEU A 738 -26.25 -3.19 25.23
C LEU A 738 -25.40 -3.64 26.42
N LYS A 739 -24.58 -4.69 26.25
CA LYS A 739 -23.85 -5.37 27.33
C LYS A 739 -24.77 -5.79 28.50
N ILE A 740 -26.01 -6.18 28.20
CA ILE A 740 -27.07 -6.55 29.15
C ILE A 740 -27.16 -8.08 29.25
N SER A 741 -26.77 -8.66 30.40
CA SER A 741 -27.04 -10.08 30.70
C SER A 741 -28.34 -10.24 31.49
N LEU A 742 -29.39 -10.81 30.86
CA LEU A 742 -30.68 -10.98 31.52
C LEU A 742 -30.72 -12.19 32.47
N ASN A 743 -29.74 -13.09 32.37
CA ASN A 743 -29.56 -14.28 33.20
C ASN A 743 -28.21 -14.26 33.97
N GLN A 744 -28.21 -14.74 35.21
CA GLN A 744 -27.00 -14.87 36.04
C GLN A 744 -26.47 -16.32 36.12
N GLU A 745 -27.26 -17.30 35.68
CA GLU A 745 -26.91 -18.71 35.79
C GLU A 745 -26.12 -19.20 34.57
N ASN A 746 -24.95 -19.80 34.83
CA ASN A 746 -24.18 -20.76 34.02
C ASN A 746 -24.01 -20.51 32.51
N ILE A 747 -24.35 -19.35 31.96
CA ILE A 747 -24.25 -19.07 30.54
C ILE A 747 -23.63 -17.68 30.37
N TYR A 748 -22.40 -17.66 29.84
CA TYR A 748 -21.69 -16.45 29.46
C TYR A 748 -21.88 -16.23 27.97
N CYS A 749 -22.42 -15.08 27.59
CA CYS A 749 -22.43 -14.67 26.19
C CYS A 749 -21.58 -13.42 26.02
N TRP A 750 -20.82 -13.36 24.95
CA TRP A 750 -20.00 -12.21 24.60
C TRP A 750 -20.24 -11.81 23.15
N VAL A 751 -19.98 -10.53 22.86
CA VAL A 751 -20.04 -10.01 21.50
C VAL A 751 -18.88 -9.09 21.20
N LYS A 752 -18.33 -9.25 19.99
CA LYS A 752 -17.32 -8.38 19.42
C LYS A 752 -17.82 -7.83 18.09
N PHE A 753 -17.80 -6.51 17.93
CA PHE A 753 -18.14 -5.89 16.65
C PHE A 753 -17.04 -6.16 15.62
N ARG A 754 -17.43 -6.60 14.42
CA ARG A 754 -16.55 -6.89 13.29
C ARG A 754 -16.07 -5.62 12.61
N GLY A 755 -16.84 -4.54 12.65
CA GLY A 755 -16.53 -3.33 11.91
C GLY A 755 -15.14 -2.85 12.30
N ASN A 756 -14.34 -2.62 11.24
CA ASN A 756 -12.93 -2.26 11.33
C ASN A 756 -12.69 -1.36 12.54
N ILE A 757 -11.76 -1.75 13.42
CA ILE A 757 -11.09 -0.86 14.36
C ILE A 757 -10.56 0.31 13.52
N PHE A 758 -11.37 1.37 13.39
CA PHE A 758 -10.98 2.67 12.90
C PHE A 758 -10.64 3.47 14.15
N ILE A 759 -9.44 3.25 14.66
CA ILE A 759 -8.53 4.34 14.94
C ILE A 759 -7.17 3.81 14.52
N ASP A 760 -6.64 4.39 13.45
CA ASP A 760 -5.24 4.31 13.10
C ASP A 760 -4.43 4.79 14.33
N THR A 761 -3.62 3.85 14.82
CA THR A 761 -2.63 3.87 15.91
C THR A 761 -2.47 5.18 16.69
N ASN A 762 -2.98 5.20 17.92
CA ASN A 762 -2.46 5.85 19.12
C ASN A 762 -3.63 6.19 20.04
N ASP A 763 -4.22 5.18 20.67
CA ASP A 763 -4.72 5.38 22.03
C ASP A 763 -4.83 4.06 22.76
N LYS A 764 -4.37 4.12 24.01
CA LYS A 764 -4.07 3.02 24.92
C LYS A 764 -5.29 2.15 25.23
N LYS A 765 -4.97 0.88 25.54
CA LYS A 765 -5.66 -0.04 26.46
C LYS A 765 -7.18 -0.08 26.37
N ILE A 766 -7.72 -1.25 26.02
CA ILE A 766 -8.93 -1.73 26.68
C ILE A 766 -8.70 -3.18 27.11
N SER A 767 -8.67 -3.32 28.44
CA SER A 767 -8.75 -4.51 29.29
C SER A 767 -10.00 -5.33 29.06
#